data_AF-A0A357NCK0-F1
#
_entry.id   AF-A0A357NCK0-F1
#
_cell.length_a   1.000
_cell.length_b   1.000
_cell.length_c   1.000
_cell.angle_alpha   90.00
_cell.angle_beta   90.00
_cell.angle_gamma   90.00
#
_symmetry.space_group_name_H-M   'P 1'
#
loop_
_entity.id
_entity.type
_entity.pdbx_description
1 polymer ?
#
loop_
_entity_poly.entity_id
_entity_poly.type
_entity_poly.pdbx_seq_one_letter_code
_entity_poly.pdbx_strand_id
1 'polypeptide(L)'
;MFGRFTERAQRVMLLAQEEAKRFGHNYIGTEHLLLGLVQEGEGIAARALSSLGIEAVAVREAVEMMIGKNMAAPFGEIGYTPRAKKVVELSYEEARHFGHNYVGTEHILLGLIREGEGVAARVLHDLGADLQKVRVRVMELLGGFAAAGPAPASHKPQPGNANTPTLNEFGRDLNVLAKESKIDPVIGRNNEIERVIQILSRRTKNNPVLIGEPGVGKTAIAEGLAQKIVEGNVPEMLKEKRVVSLSMGSMVAGSKYRGEFEERMKKVMDEIVQAGNVIVFIDELHTLIGAGGAEGAIDAANILKPALARGELQVIGATTLDEYKKHVEKDAALERRFQPIMVGEPSADEAIEILKGLRDRYEAHHRAKITDEAIVAAVRLSDRYITDRFLPDKAIDAMDEAASRVRLQVFVAPPGIKEVEEKLEKVGQEKEAAIQAQEFEQAAKLRDEEQKLRQTLASRQKEWQQQQNSEMVTVTEEDIAHVIGSWTGIPVKKLAEEESERLLRMEAILHERVIGQDEAVQAVSRAVRRARSGLKDPKRPTGSFIFLGPTGVGKTELARALAEAIFGDEDAMIRLDMSEYMEKHTVSRLVGAPPGYIGYEEGGQLTEAVRRKPYCVILLDEIEKAHSEVFNILLQVLEDGRLTDGKGRTVDFRNTVIIMTSNVGAQHLRKDAQTLGFLTGEEDDKDNFKRMKDRIMEEVKRTFRPEF
;
A
#
# COMPACT_ATOMS: atom_id res chain seq x y z
N MET A 1 -28.30 4.69 -15.56
CA MET A 1 -27.52 3.53 -16.03
C MET A 1 -26.43 3.90 -17.06
N PHE A 2 -26.54 5.00 -17.82
CA PHE A 2 -25.63 5.32 -18.94
C PHE A 2 -24.57 6.41 -18.68
N GLY A 3 -24.42 6.91 -17.45
CA GLY A 3 -23.58 8.09 -17.16
C GLY A 3 -22.08 7.96 -17.45
N ARG A 4 -21.59 6.75 -17.76
CA ARG A 4 -20.18 6.49 -18.13
C ARG A 4 -20.01 6.09 -19.60
N PHE A 5 -21.06 6.06 -20.42
CA PHE A 5 -20.95 5.76 -21.85
C PHE A 5 -20.55 7.01 -22.64
N THR A 6 -19.62 6.85 -23.58
CA THR A 6 -19.30 7.89 -24.57
C THR A 6 -20.53 8.19 -25.45
N GLU A 7 -20.59 9.38 -26.07
CA GLU A 7 -21.71 9.75 -26.96
C GLU A 7 -21.95 8.71 -28.06
N ARG A 8 -20.87 8.17 -28.65
CA ARG A 8 -20.96 7.12 -29.67
C ARG A 8 -21.49 5.81 -29.12
N ALA A 9 -21.06 5.42 -27.92
CA ALA A 9 -21.57 4.22 -27.26
C ALA A 9 -23.05 4.38 -26.87
N GLN A 10 -23.48 5.57 -26.44
CA GLN A 10 -24.91 5.87 -26.23
C GLN A 10 -25.70 5.79 -27.54
N ARG A 11 -25.13 6.29 -28.64
CA ARG A 11 -25.72 6.19 -29.98
C ARG A 11 -25.90 4.74 -30.42
N VAL A 12 -24.93 3.87 -30.17
CA VAL A 12 -25.07 2.42 -30.43
C VAL A 12 -26.27 1.82 -29.69
N MET A 13 -26.48 2.17 -28.42
CA MET A 13 -27.63 1.67 -27.65
C MET A 13 -28.97 2.16 -28.21
N LEU A 14 -29.03 3.42 -28.67
CA LEU A 14 -30.20 3.98 -29.34
C LEU A 14 -30.48 3.27 -30.67
N LEU A 15 -29.45 3.05 -31.49
CA LEU A 15 -29.57 2.33 -32.76
C LEU A 15 -30.01 0.88 -32.56
N ALA A 16 -29.54 0.22 -31.49
CA ALA A 16 -30.01 -1.11 -31.12
C ALA A 16 -31.51 -1.14 -30.79
N GLN A 17 -32.01 -0.10 -30.11
CA GLN A 17 -33.44 0.04 -29.82
C GLN A 17 -34.26 0.32 -31.09
N GLU A 18 -33.73 1.11 -32.03
CA GLU A 18 -34.37 1.37 -33.33
C GLU A 18 -34.45 0.11 -34.20
N GLU A 19 -33.38 -0.67 -34.25
CA GLU A 19 -33.39 -1.94 -34.99
C GLU A 19 -34.35 -2.95 -34.34
N ALA A 20 -34.42 -3.03 -32.99
CA ALA A 20 -35.42 -3.86 -32.32
C ALA A 20 -36.86 -3.49 -32.72
N LYS A 21 -37.18 -2.20 -32.82
CA LYS A 21 -38.48 -1.72 -33.33
C LYS A 21 -38.69 -2.10 -34.79
N ARG A 22 -37.66 -1.99 -35.61
CA ARG A 22 -37.70 -2.30 -37.05
C ARG A 22 -37.97 -3.79 -37.32
N PHE A 23 -37.42 -4.66 -36.48
CA PHE A 23 -37.65 -6.10 -36.53
C PHE A 23 -38.98 -6.54 -35.86
N GLY A 24 -39.68 -5.62 -35.19
CA GLY A 24 -40.91 -5.93 -34.45
C GLY A 24 -40.65 -6.73 -33.17
N HIS A 25 -39.46 -6.60 -32.59
CA HIS A 25 -39.07 -7.26 -31.34
C HIS A 25 -39.43 -6.38 -30.14
N ASN A 26 -40.07 -6.96 -29.12
CA ASN A 26 -40.41 -6.29 -27.87
C ASN A 26 -39.27 -6.35 -26.83
N TYR A 27 -38.06 -6.71 -27.26
CA TYR A 27 -36.86 -6.79 -26.44
C TYR A 27 -35.62 -6.32 -27.22
N ILE A 28 -34.57 -5.91 -26.49
CA ILE A 28 -33.24 -5.66 -27.04
C ILE A 28 -32.33 -6.84 -26.68
N GLY A 29 -31.96 -7.63 -27.68
CA GLY A 29 -31.05 -8.77 -27.59
C GLY A 29 -29.63 -8.44 -28.04
N THR A 30 -28.75 -9.44 -28.07
CA THR A 30 -27.33 -9.23 -28.44
C THR A 30 -27.21 -8.89 -29.92
N GLU A 31 -28.06 -9.44 -30.77
CA GLU A 31 -28.17 -9.14 -32.21
C GLU A 31 -28.45 -7.66 -32.49
N HIS A 32 -29.28 -7.03 -31.67
CA HIS A 32 -29.62 -5.62 -31.81
C HIS A 32 -28.46 -4.73 -31.41
N LEU A 33 -27.70 -5.12 -30.37
CA LEU A 33 -26.46 -4.43 -30.00
C LEU A 33 -25.40 -4.55 -31.10
N LEU A 34 -25.26 -5.73 -31.73
CA LEU A 34 -24.36 -5.92 -32.86
C LEU A 34 -24.78 -5.04 -34.06
N LEU A 35 -26.06 -5.00 -34.40
CA LEU A 35 -26.57 -4.12 -35.45
C LEU A 35 -26.31 -2.64 -35.14
N GLY A 36 -26.53 -2.22 -33.89
CA GLY A 36 -26.23 -0.86 -33.44
C GLY A 36 -24.75 -0.51 -33.57
N LEU A 37 -23.84 -1.45 -33.28
CA LEU A 37 -22.39 -1.26 -33.42
C LEU A 37 -21.97 -1.08 -34.88
N VAL A 38 -22.52 -1.87 -35.79
CA VAL A 38 -22.17 -1.80 -37.21
C VAL A 38 -22.81 -0.57 -37.88
N GLN A 39 -24.02 -0.20 -37.47
CA GLN A 39 -24.75 0.95 -38.02
C GLN A 39 -24.19 2.30 -37.57
N GLU A 40 -23.51 2.38 -36.42
CA GLU A 40 -22.85 3.61 -35.98
C GLU A 40 -21.72 4.03 -36.94
N GLY A 41 -21.09 3.06 -37.62
CA GLY A 41 -20.25 3.23 -38.82
C GLY A 41 -18.87 3.84 -38.61
N GLU A 42 -18.72 4.77 -37.67
CA GLU A 42 -17.47 5.54 -37.48
C GLU A 42 -16.63 5.10 -36.28
N GLY A 43 -17.24 4.41 -35.32
CA GLY A 43 -16.65 3.95 -34.08
C GLY A 43 -15.66 2.81 -34.28
N ILE A 44 -14.86 2.54 -33.24
CA ILE A 44 -13.80 1.54 -33.28
C ILE A 44 -14.38 0.15 -33.54
N ALA A 45 -15.53 -0.15 -32.94
CA ALA A 45 -16.25 -1.39 -33.19
C ALA A 45 -16.71 -1.54 -34.65
N ALA A 46 -17.32 -0.51 -35.23
CA ALA A 46 -17.75 -0.53 -36.62
C ALA A 46 -16.58 -0.72 -37.59
N ARG A 47 -15.47 -0.01 -37.36
CA ARG A 47 -14.23 -0.13 -38.16
C ARG A 47 -13.59 -1.51 -38.02
N ALA A 48 -13.61 -2.09 -36.82
CA ALA A 48 -13.10 -3.44 -36.59
C ALA A 48 -13.89 -4.47 -37.41
N LEU A 49 -15.23 -4.37 -37.35
CA LEU A 49 -16.14 -5.27 -38.07
C LEU A 49 -16.02 -5.08 -39.60
N SER A 50 -16.03 -3.85 -40.10
CA SER A 50 -15.87 -3.57 -41.54
C SER A 50 -14.51 -4.03 -42.08
N SER A 51 -13.43 -3.90 -41.29
CA SER A 51 -12.10 -4.41 -41.70
C SER A 51 -12.03 -5.95 -41.80
N LEU A 52 -12.99 -6.65 -41.20
CA LEU A 52 -13.16 -8.10 -41.31
C LEU A 52 -14.20 -8.48 -42.38
N GLY A 53 -14.70 -7.52 -43.17
CA GLY A 53 -15.71 -7.72 -44.20
C GLY A 53 -17.15 -7.82 -43.66
N ILE A 54 -17.38 -7.44 -42.39
CA ILE A 54 -18.69 -7.51 -41.75
C ILE A 54 -19.39 -6.16 -41.91
N GLU A 55 -20.22 -6.07 -42.94
CA GLU A 55 -20.99 -4.86 -43.28
C GLU A 55 -22.41 -4.89 -42.70
N ALA A 56 -22.99 -3.70 -42.47
CA ALA A 56 -24.31 -3.55 -41.82
C ALA A 56 -25.43 -4.33 -42.53
N VAL A 57 -25.37 -4.40 -43.85
CA VAL A 57 -26.36 -5.11 -44.67
C VAL A 57 -26.28 -6.62 -44.45
N ALA A 58 -25.07 -7.19 -44.45
CA ALA A 58 -24.85 -8.61 -44.25
C ALA A 58 -25.24 -9.06 -42.83
N VAL A 59 -24.92 -8.25 -41.82
CA VAL A 59 -25.35 -8.52 -40.43
C VAL A 59 -26.86 -8.48 -40.31
N ARG A 60 -27.53 -7.53 -40.97
CA ARG A 60 -28.99 -7.42 -40.94
C ARG A 60 -29.66 -8.63 -41.58
N GLU A 61 -29.20 -9.07 -42.75
CA GLU A 61 -29.74 -10.26 -43.43
C GLU A 61 -29.53 -11.53 -42.59
N ALA A 62 -28.37 -11.68 -41.96
CA ALA A 62 -28.08 -12.81 -41.08
C ALA A 62 -28.98 -12.82 -39.83
N VAL A 63 -29.21 -11.66 -39.21
CA VAL A 63 -30.13 -11.52 -38.06
C VAL A 63 -31.58 -11.80 -38.49
N GLU A 64 -32.00 -11.32 -39.66
CA GLU A 64 -33.34 -11.56 -40.21
C GLU A 64 -33.58 -13.05 -40.49
N MET A 65 -32.58 -13.75 -41.04
CA MET A 65 -32.66 -15.19 -41.28
C MET A 65 -32.74 -16.00 -39.97
N MET A 66 -32.09 -15.55 -38.89
CA MET A 66 -32.06 -16.29 -37.62
C MET A 66 -33.29 -16.07 -36.73
N ILE A 67 -33.79 -14.84 -36.63
CA ILE A 67 -34.87 -14.48 -35.68
C ILE A 67 -36.19 -14.16 -36.40
N GLY A 68 -36.13 -13.83 -37.70
CA GLY A 68 -37.29 -13.39 -38.46
C GLY A 68 -37.68 -11.93 -38.19
N LYS A 69 -38.71 -11.46 -38.89
CA LYS A 69 -39.29 -10.12 -38.72
C LYS A 69 -40.75 -10.22 -38.35
N ASN A 70 -41.15 -9.62 -37.24
CA ASN A 70 -42.55 -9.54 -36.83
C ASN A 70 -43.23 -8.34 -37.51
N MET A 71 -44.40 -8.57 -38.11
CA MET A 71 -45.17 -7.54 -38.81
C MET A 71 -45.95 -6.60 -37.87
N ALA A 72 -46.01 -6.90 -36.57
CA ALA A 72 -46.71 -6.10 -35.58
C ALA A 72 -45.75 -5.15 -34.86
N ALA A 73 -46.12 -3.86 -34.79
CA ALA A 73 -45.35 -2.89 -34.01
C ALA A 73 -45.45 -3.24 -32.51
N PRO A 74 -44.32 -3.33 -31.79
CA PRO A 74 -44.34 -3.65 -30.37
C PRO A 74 -45.04 -2.54 -29.56
N PHE A 75 -46.07 -2.90 -28.80
CA PHE A 75 -46.71 -2.03 -27.81
C PHE A 75 -46.01 -2.19 -26.45
N GLY A 76 -45.43 -1.12 -25.90
CA GLY A 76 -44.81 -1.08 -24.56
C GLY A 76 -43.35 -0.60 -24.52
N GLU A 77 -42.79 -0.47 -23.31
CA GLU A 77 -41.36 -0.18 -23.13
C GLU A 77 -40.51 -1.40 -23.53
N ILE A 78 -39.53 -1.18 -24.42
CA ILE A 78 -38.62 -2.24 -24.89
C ILE A 78 -37.47 -2.36 -23.89
N GLY A 79 -37.40 -3.50 -23.20
CA GLY A 79 -36.34 -3.80 -22.24
C GLY A 79 -35.20 -4.64 -22.82
N TYR A 80 -34.04 -4.63 -22.15
CA TYR A 80 -32.91 -5.51 -22.47
C TYR A 80 -33.15 -6.93 -21.98
N THR A 81 -32.79 -7.93 -22.79
CA THR A 81 -32.74 -9.33 -22.35
C THR A 81 -31.62 -9.55 -21.32
N PRO A 82 -31.65 -10.62 -20.50
CA PRO A 82 -30.58 -10.91 -19.56
C PRO A 82 -29.19 -10.99 -20.21
N ARG A 83 -29.10 -11.56 -21.42
CA ARG A 83 -27.86 -11.63 -22.20
C ARG A 83 -27.39 -10.25 -22.67
N ALA A 84 -28.29 -9.40 -23.17
CA ALA A 84 -27.94 -8.03 -23.55
C ALA A 84 -27.50 -7.18 -22.34
N LYS A 85 -28.14 -7.36 -21.18
CA LYS A 85 -27.67 -6.76 -19.91
C LYS A 85 -26.27 -7.25 -19.54
N LYS A 86 -25.99 -8.55 -19.73
CA LYS A 86 -24.66 -9.12 -19.48
C LYS A 86 -23.59 -8.54 -20.40
N VAL A 87 -23.89 -8.34 -21.69
CA VAL A 87 -22.97 -7.65 -22.63
C VAL A 87 -22.64 -6.24 -22.14
N VAL A 88 -23.65 -5.50 -21.66
CA VAL A 88 -23.45 -4.16 -21.08
C VAL A 88 -22.57 -4.22 -19.82
N GLU A 89 -22.80 -5.16 -18.90
CA GLU A 89 -21.93 -5.36 -17.73
C GLU A 89 -20.49 -5.70 -18.12
N LEU A 90 -20.31 -6.62 -19.06
CA LEU A 90 -18.99 -7.02 -19.54
C LEU A 90 -18.27 -5.86 -20.23
N SER A 91 -18.98 -4.98 -20.93
CA SER A 91 -18.39 -3.77 -21.51
C SER A 91 -17.81 -2.81 -20.46
N TYR A 92 -18.41 -2.76 -19.26
CA TYR A 92 -17.86 -2.01 -18.13
C TYR A 92 -16.60 -2.66 -17.56
N GLU A 93 -16.57 -3.99 -17.48
CA GLU A 93 -15.37 -4.72 -17.06
C GLU A 93 -14.21 -4.54 -18.03
N GLU A 94 -14.48 -4.62 -19.34
CA GLU A 94 -13.47 -4.40 -20.39
C GLU A 94 -12.94 -2.96 -20.32
N ALA A 95 -13.81 -1.96 -20.18
CA ALA A 95 -13.37 -0.57 -19.99
C ALA A 95 -12.42 -0.40 -18.80
N ARG A 96 -12.73 -1.04 -17.66
CA ARG A 96 -11.84 -1.04 -16.50
C ARG A 96 -10.52 -1.78 -16.74
N HIS A 97 -10.53 -2.89 -17.47
CA HIS A 97 -9.29 -3.62 -17.83
C HIS A 97 -8.35 -2.75 -18.67
N PHE A 98 -8.88 -1.87 -19.52
CA PHE A 98 -8.10 -0.89 -20.28
C PHE A 98 -7.75 0.38 -19.49
N GLY A 99 -8.15 0.47 -18.21
CA GLY A 99 -7.96 1.69 -17.40
C GLY A 99 -8.83 2.87 -17.86
N HIS A 100 -9.84 2.62 -18.71
CA HIS A 100 -10.74 3.66 -19.19
C HIS A 100 -11.86 3.93 -18.16
N ASN A 101 -12.05 5.20 -17.83
CA ASN A 101 -13.14 5.65 -16.96
C ASN A 101 -14.49 5.81 -17.70
N TYR A 102 -14.53 5.46 -18.98
CA TYR A 102 -15.70 5.53 -19.86
C TYR A 102 -15.89 4.22 -20.63
N VAL A 103 -17.12 3.96 -21.11
CA VAL A 103 -17.46 2.84 -22.00
C VAL A 103 -17.64 3.36 -23.42
N GLY A 104 -16.74 2.94 -24.30
CA GLY A 104 -16.77 3.22 -25.74
C GLY A 104 -17.34 2.06 -26.58
N THR A 105 -17.47 2.28 -27.88
CA THR A 105 -18.03 1.29 -28.84
C THR A 105 -17.27 -0.03 -28.84
N GLU A 106 -15.95 0.05 -28.75
CA GLU A 106 -15.00 -1.06 -28.66
C GLU A 106 -15.23 -1.93 -27.44
N HIS A 107 -15.57 -1.33 -26.30
CA HIS A 107 -15.86 -2.07 -25.07
C HIS A 107 -17.18 -2.82 -25.16
N ILE A 108 -18.19 -2.25 -25.84
CA ILE A 108 -19.46 -2.94 -26.11
C ILE A 108 -19.21 -4.16 -27.01
N LEU A 109 -18.40 -4.01 -28.07
CA LEU A 109 -18.06 -5.11 -28.96
C LEU A 109 -17.25 -6.21 -28.24
N LEU A 110 -16.28 -5.83 -27.40
CA LEU A 110 -15.53 -6.78 -26.58
C LEU A 110 -16.42 -7.49 -25.56
N GLY A 111 -17.37 -6.77 -24.94
CA GLY A 111 -18.38 -7.36 -24.06
C GLY A 111 -19.27 -8.38 -24.78
N LEU A 112 -19.61 -8.11 -26.04
CA LEU A 112 -20.39 -9.01 -26.88
C LEU A 112 -19.59 -10.28 -27.24
N ILE A 113 -18.32 -10.11 -27.59
CA ILE A 113 -17.39 -11.22 -27.85
C ILE A 113 -17.18 -12.09 -26.61
N ARG A 114 -17.08 -11.47 -25.44
CA ARG A 114 -16.82 -12.16 -24.16
C ARG A 114 -18.04 -12.87 -23.60
N GLU A 115 -19.26 -12.37 -23.87
CA GLU A 115 -20.48 -13.14 -23.60
C GLU A 115 -20.49 -14.41 -24.46
N GLY A 116 -20.00 -14.31 -25.71
CA GLY A 116 -19.57 -15.45 -26.54
C GLY A 116 -20.68 -16.37 -27.00
N GLU A 117 -21.91 -16.09 -26.59
CA GLU A 117 -23.09 -16.91 -26.84
C GLU A 117 -24.23 -16.01 -27.39
N GLY A 118 -25.43 -16.57 -27.54
CA GLY A 118 -26.55 -15.81 -28.11
C GLY A 118 -26.44 -15.55 -29.61
N VAL A 119 -27.32 -14.68 -30.12
CA VAL A 119 -27.52 -14.55 -31.58
C VAL A 119 -26.40 -13.75 -32.23
N ALA A 120 -25.89 -12.71 -31.59
CA ALA A 120 -24.79 -11.93 -32.16
C ALA A 120 -23.49 -12.73 -32.35
N ALA A 121 -23.16 -13.62 -31.41
CA ALA A 121 -21.99 -14.48 -31.55
C ALA A 121 -22.14 -15.46 -32.73
N ARG A 122 -23.35 -16.02 -32.93
CA ARG A 122 -23.65 -16.88 -34.07
C ARG A 122 -23.60 -16.12 -35.39
N VAL A 123 -24.16 -14.91 -35.44
CA VAL A 123 -24.13 -14.06 -36.64
C VAL A 123 -22.69 -13.71 -37.02
N LEU A 124 -21.82 -13.37 -36.07
CA LEU A 124 -20.40 -13.13 -36.34
C LEU A 124 -19.71 -14.39 -36.87
N HIS A 125 -19.98 -15.55 -36.28
CA HIS A 125 -19.43 -16.83 -36.72
C HIS A 125 -19.86 -17.20 -38.14
N ASP A 126 -21.15 -17.05 -38.47
CA ASP A 126 -21.71 -17.39 -39.78
C ASP A 126 -21.21 -16.44 -40.90
N LEU A 127 -20.89 -15.19 -40.53
CA LEU A 127 -20.22 -14.23 -41.41
C LEU A 127 -18.70 -14.45 -41.50
N GLY A 128 -18.18 -15.56 -40.96
CA GLY A 128 -16.78 -15.95 -41.07
C GLY A 128 -15.83 -15.24 -40.11
N ALA A 129 -16.36 -14.52 -39.12
CA ALA A 129 -15.58 -13.81 -38.13
C ALA A 129 -15.45 -14.64 -36.85
N ASP A 130 -14.26 -15.22 -36.67
CA ASP A 130 -13.86 -15.82 -35.40
C ASP A 130 -13.79 -14.73 -34.32
N LEU A 131 -14.47 -14.96 -33.20
CA LEU A 131 -14.54 -14.08 -32.04
C LEU A 131 -13.16 -13.65 -31.55
N GLN A 132 -12.15 -14.53 -31.63
CA GLN A 132 -10.76 -14.19 -31.28
C GLN A 132 -10.13 -13.22 -32.29
N LYS A 133 -10.40 -13.39 -33.59
CA LYS A 133 -9.92 -12.46 -34.62
C LYS A 133 -10.55 -11.08 -34.47
N VAL A 134 -11.85 -11.01 -34.16
CA VAL A 134 -12.53 -9.73 -33.89
C VAL A 134 -11.90 -9.04 -32.68
N ARG A 135 -11.63 -9.79 -31.60
CA ARG A 135 -10.95 -9.27 -30.42
C ARG A 135 -9.59 -8.68 -30.75
N VAL A 136 -8.72 -9.44 -31.43
CA VAL A 136 -7.39 -8.97 -31.84
C VAL A 136 -7.48 -7.70 -32.67
N ARG A 137 -8.43 -7.65 -33.61
CA ARG A 137 -8.61 -6.48 -34.49
C ARG A 137 -9.07 -5.23 -33.73
N VAL A 138 -9.95 -5.40 -32.74
CA VAL A 138 -10.36 -4.30 -31.86
C VAL A 138 -9.17 -3.80 -31.03
N MET A 139 -8.30 -4.70 -30.53
CA MET A 139 -7.08 -4.31 -29.80
C MET A 139 -6.09 -3.53 -30.67
N GLU A 140 -5.89 -3.94 -31.93
CA GLU A 140 -5.04 -3.21 -32.89
C GLU A 140 -5.54 -1.79 -33.13
N LEU A 141 -6.87 -1.63 -33.30
CA LEU A 141 -7.49 -0.32 -33.54
C LEU A 141 -7.52 0.56 -32.28
N LEU A 142 -7.70 -0.03 -31.10
CA LEU A 142 -7.57 0.63 -29.80
C LEU A 142 -6.14 1.16 -29.60
N GLY A 143 -5.13 0.36 -29.93
CA GLY A 143 -3.72 0.78 -29.90
C GLY A 143 -3.39 1.91 -30.88
N GLY A 144 -4.20 2.08 -31.94
CA GLY A 144 -4.10 3.20 -32.89
C GLY A 144 -4.88 4.47 -32.52
N PHE A 145 -5.87 4.39 -31.62
CA PHE A 145 -6.77 5.50 -31.26
C PHE A 145 -6.58 6.08 -29.86
N ALA A 146 -5.64 5.56 -29.05
CA ALA A 146 -5.15 6.19 -27.82
C ALA A 146 -4.37 7.52 -28.07
N ALA A 147 -4.74 8.29 -29.09
CA ALA A 147 -4.05 9.49 -29.59
C ALA A 147 -4.94 10.74 -29.67
N ALA A 148 -6.09 10.79 -28.97
CA ALA A 148 -6.99 11.96 -28.98
C ALA A 148 -7.37 12.55 -27.59
N GLY A 149 -6.66 12.15 -26.54
CA GLY A 149 -6.49 12.89 -25.27
C GLY A 149 -5.02 12.75 -24.88
N PRO A 150 -4.40 13.65 -24.09
CA PRO A 150 -2.95 13.71 -23.96
C PRO A 150 -2.42 12.48 -23.20
N ALA A 151 -2.11 11.43 -23.97
CA ALA A 151 -1.39 10.23 -23.59
C ALA A 151 -0.08 10.19 -24.41
N PRO A 152 0.96 9.52 -23.89
CA PRO A 152 2.36 9.80 -24.20
C PRO A 152 2.69 9.55 -25.67
N ALA A 153 3.53 10.40 -26.24
CA ALA A 153 3.97 10.31 -27.62
C ALA A 153 4.65 8.96 -27.92
N SER A 154 3.92 8.04 -28.56
CA SER A 154 4.53 7.05 -29.44
C SER A 154 5.14 7.81 -30.62
N HIS A 155 6.46 7.72 -30.70
CA HIS A 155 7.31 8.54 -31.52
C HIS A 155 6.96 8.43 -33.01
N LYS A 156 6.48 9.53 -33.60
CA LYS A 156 6.89 9.84 -34.98
C LYS A 156 8.36 10.24 -34.92
N PRO A 157 9.25 9.69 -35.76
CA PRO A 157 10.66 10.03 -35.72
C PRO A 157 10.83 11.50 -36.12
N GLN A 158 11.11 12.36 -35.14
CA GLN A 158 11.68 13.67 -35.38
C GLN A 158 13.20 13.53 -35.65
N PRO A 159 13.77 14.41 -36.49
CA PRO A 159 15.14 14.27 -36.96
C PRO A 159 16.10 14.61 -35.82
N GLY A 160 16.76 13.60 -35.28
CA GLY A 160 17.71 13.73 -34.16
C GLY A 160 17.88 12.48 -33.31
N ASN A 161 16.97 11.49 -33.41
CA ASN A 161 17.13 10.20 -32.74
C ASN A 161 18.31 9.42 -33.35
N ALA A 162 19.41 9.33 -32.61
CA ALA A 162 20.37 8.25 -32.79
C ALA A 162 19.63 6.89 -32.69
N ASN A 163 20.02 5.93 -33.54
CA ASN A 163 19.41 4.62 -33.73
C ASN A 163 19.43 3.74 -32.46
N THR A 164 18.54 3.97 -31.48
CA THR A 164 18.46 3.14 -30.25
C THR A 164 17.07 2.49 -30.06
N PRO A 165 16.58 1.66 -31.00
CA PRO A 165 15.25 1.07 -30.92
C PRO A 165 15.07 0.12 -29.73
N THR A 166 16.07 -0.72 -29.44
CA THR A 166 16.00 -1.71 -28.35
C THR A 166 16.05 -1.02 -26.99
N LEU A 167 16.90 0.01 -26.84
CA LEU A 167 16.95 0.79 -25.62
C LEU A 167 15.63 1.51 -25.32
N ASN A 168 14.94 2.01 -26.34
CA ASN A 168 13.65 2.69 -26.16
C ASN A 168 12.51 1.72 -25.83
N GLU A 169 12.63 0.44 -26.19
CA GLU A 169 11.65 -0.60 -25.84
C GLU A 169 11.74 -0.98 -24.35
N PHE A 170 12.96 -1.15 -23.83
CA PHE A 170 13.20 -1.60 -22.45
C PHE A 170 13.52 -0.46 -21.47
N GLY A 171 13.63 0.78 -21.97
CA GLY A 171 14.01 1.95 -21.19
C GLY A 171 12.99 3.09 -21.29
N ARG A 172 13.04 4.00 -20.33
CA ARG A 172 12.26 5.25 -20.33
C ARG A 172 13.21 6.44 -20.43
N ASP A 173 13.01 7.28 -21.45
CA ASP A 173 13.80 8.50 -21.62
C ASP A 173 13.33 9.58 -20.64
N LEU A 174 14.16 9.88 -19.64
CA LEU A 174 13.84 10.86 -18.61
C LEU A 174 13.88 12.28 -19.16
N ASN A 175 14.68 12.57 -20.19
CA ASN A 175 14.71 13.90 -20.80
C ASN A 175 13.39 14.20 -21.52
N VAL A 176 12.79 13.20 -22.17
CA VAL A 176 11.46 13.34 -22.80
C VAL A 176 10.40 13.60 -21.73
N LEU A 177 10.42 12.83 -20.62
CA LEU A 177 9.48 13.04 -19.52
C LEU A 177 9.66 14.42 -18.87
N ALA A 178 10.88 14.93 -18.75
CA ALA A 178 11.15 16.29 -18.27
C ALA A 178 10.58 17.34 -19.24
N LYS A 179 10.79 17.21 -20.55
CA LYS A 179 10.22 18.11 -21.57
C LYS A 179 8.70 18.13 -21.54
N GLU A 180 8.07 16.98 -21.30
CA GLU A 180 6.61 16.84 -21.19
C GLU A 180 6.06 17.26 -19.80
N SER A 181 6.90 17.75 -18.88
CA SER A 181 6.52 18.09 -17.50
C SER A 181 5.87 16.91 -16.74
N LYS A 182 6.28 15.68 -17.08
CA LYS A 182 5.79 14.44 -16.47
C LYS A 182 6.63 14.00 -15.27
N ILE A 183 7.83 14.53 -15.10
CA ILE A 183 8.67 14.31 -13.92
C ILE A 183 8.20 15.18 -12.76
N ASP A 184 8.25 14.65 -11.54
CA ASP A 184 7.96 15.39 -10.31
C ASP A 184 9.00 16.49 -10.04
N PRO A 185 8.63 17.62 -9.40
CA PRO A 185 9.61 18.62 -9.01
C PRO A 185 10.61 18.04 -8.01
N VAL A 186 11.91 18.19 -8.30
CA VAL A 186 12.97 17.67 -7.44
C VAL A 186 13.37 18.73 -6.42
N ILE A 187 13.07 18.47 -5.15
CA ILE A 187 13.24 19.43 -4.05
C ILE A 187 14.32 18.92 -3.08
N GLY A 188 15.19 19.83 -2.62
CA GLY A 188 16.18 19.53 -1.58
C GLY A 188 17.39 18.69 -2.00
N ARG A 189 17.50 18.26 -3.27
CA ARG A 189 18.59 17.38 -3.76
C ARG A 189 19.67 18.05 -4.62
N ASN A 190 19.83 19.37 -4.48
CA ASN A 190 20.75 20.14 -5.33
C ASN A 190 22.21 19.70 -5.22
N ASN A 191 22.67 19.42 -4.00
CA ASN A 191 24.05 19.03 -3.73
C ASN A 191 24.40 17.68 -4.38
N GLU A 192 23.48 16.71 -4.28
CA GLU A 192 23.64 15.38 -4.86
C GLU A 192 23.60 15.45 -6.39
N ILE A 193 22.68 16.23 -6.97
CA ILE A 193 22.60 16.42 -8.43
C ILE A 193 23.86 17.10 -8.96
N GLU A 194 24.36 18.15 -8.30
CA GLU A 194 25.62 18.79 -8.65
C GLU A 194 26.79 17.82 -8.56
N ARG A 195 26.81 16.96 -7.54
CA ARG A 195 27.83 15.92 -7.39
C ARG A 195 27.77 14.90 -8.53
N VAL A 196 26.57 14.50 -8.96
CA VAL A 196 26.36 13.63 -10.13
C VAL A 196 26.90 14.29 -11.39
N ILE A 197 26.58 15.56 -11.64
CA ILE A 197 27.10 16.35 -12.78
C ILE A 197 28.62 16.41 -12.77
N GLN A 198 29.21 16.70 -11.60
CA GLN A 198 30.67 16.76 -11.42
C GLN A 198 31.34 15.42 -11.75
N ILE A 199 30.73 14.30 -11.35
CA ILE A 199 31.28 12.96 -11.58
C ILE A 199 31.16 12.57 -13.05
N LEU A 200 29.98 12.77 -13.66
CA LEU A 200 29.74 12.46 -15.08
C LEU A 200 30.66 13.25 -16.02
N SER A 201 31.10 14.44 -15.61
CA SER A 201 32.01 15.30 -16.36
C SER A 201 33.50 14.92 -16.23
N ARG A 202 33.84 13.88 -15.45
CA ARG A 202 35.23 13.41 -15.30
C ARG A 202 35.67 12.57 -16.49
N ARG A 203 36.99 12.56 -16.76
CA ARG A 203 37.60 11.66 -17.76
C ARG A 203 37.69 10.21 -17.29
N THR A 204 37.85 9.99 -15.99
CA THR A 204 37.95 8.67 -15.36
C THR A 204 37.09 8.64 -14.10
N LYS A 205 36.61 7.45 -13.70
CA LYS A 205 35.62 7.28 -12.60
C LYS A 205 34.39 8.17 -12.78
N ASN A 206 33.81 8.12 -13.98
CA ASN A 206 32.72 8.98 -14.41
C ASN A 206 31.33 8.31 -14.26
N ASN A 207 31.24 7.26 -13.45
CA ASN A 207 29.98 6.57 -13.17
C ASN A 207 29.59 6.80 -11.70
N PRO A 208 28.64 7.68 -11.40
CA PRO A 208 28.16 7.87 -10.03
C PRO A 208 27.32 6.68 -9.56
N VAL A 209 27.44 6.33 -8.28
CA VAL A 209 26.57 5.37 -7.60
C VAL A 209 25.92 6.03 -6.41
N LEU A 210 24.60 6.15 -6.44
CA LEU A 210 23.76 6.68 -5.38
C LEU A 210 23.54 5.58 -4.34
N ILE A 211 24.12 5.75 -3.15
CA ILE A 211 24.06 4.80 -2.04
C ILE A 211 23.16 5.39 -0.96
N GLY A 212 22.05 4.73 -0.69
CA GLY A 212 21.10 5.12 0.34
C GLY A 212 20.06 4.05 0.57
N GLU A 213 19.24 4.21 1.60
CA GLU A 213 18.13 3.30 1.87
C GLU A 213 17.02 3.42 0.81
N PRO A 214 16.15 2.42 0.63
CA PRO A 214 14.96 2.54 -0.22
C PRO A 214 14.06 3.70 0.25
N GLY A 215 13.41 4.39 -0.69
CA GLY A 215 12.46 5.46 -0.38
C GLY A 215 13.08 6.85 -0.16
N VAL A 216 14.40 7.00 -0.02
CA VAL A 216 15.03 8.33 0.19
C VAL A 216 15.02 9.25 -1.04
N GLY A 217 14.56 8.79 -2.20
CA GLY A 217 14.49 9.59 -3.44
C GLY A 217 15.73 9.49 -4.34
N LYS A 218 16.34 8.30 -4.47
CA LYS A 218 17.47 8.07 -5.39
C LYS A 218 17.08 8.30 -6.86
N THR A 219 15.91 7.83 -7.28
CA THR A 219 15.35 8.05 -8.62
C THR A 219 15.10 9.53 -8.91
N ALA A 220 14.65 10.30 -7.92
CA ALA A 220 14.44 11.74 -8.05
C ALA A 220 15.74 12.49 -8.40
N ILE A 221 16.91 12.01 -7.98
CA ILE A 221 18.21 12.63 -8.35
C ILE A 221 18.49 12.44 -9.85
N ALA A 222 18.19 11.26 -10.41
CA ALA A 222 18.37 10.99 -11.83
C ALA A 222 17.39 11.79 -12.69
N GLU A 223 16.15 11.93 -12.23
CA GLU A 223 15.13 12.79 -12.81
C GLU A 223 15.52 14.28 -12.76
N GLY A 224 16.08 14.73 -11.65
CA GLY A 224 16.57 16.11 -11.48
C GLY A 224 17.76 16.42 -12.38
N LEU A 225 18.63 15.44 -12.65
CA LEU A 225 19.65 15.57 -13.69
C LEU A 225 19.02 15.78 -15.08
N ALA A 226 17.99 15.00 -15.43
CA ALA A 226 17.31 15.12 -16.72
C ALA A 226 16.64 16.49 -16.88
N GLN A 227 16.01 17.02 -15.82
CA GLN A 227 15.49 18.39 -15.78
C GLN A 227 16.59 19.43 -16.05
N LYS A 228 17.73 19.37 -15.34
CA LYS A 228 18.85 20.31 -15.55
C LYS A 228 19.44 20.24 -16.95
N ILE A 229 19.49 19.05 -17.57
CA ILE A 229 19.94 18.90 -18.96
C ILE A 229 18.98 19.59 -19.92
N VAL A 230 17.67 19.39 -19.75
CA VAL A 230 16.63 19.99 -20.60
C VAL A 230 16.60 21.51 -20.47
N GLU A 231 16.81 22.04 -19.26
CA GLU A 231 16.93 23.48 -19.00
C GLU A 231 18.24 24.10 -19.53
N GLY A 232 19.23 23.27 -19.87
CA GLY A 232 20.57 23.74 -20.27
C GLY A 232 21.46 24.16 -19.10
N ASN A 233 21.05 23.87 -17.85
CA ASN A 233 21.76 24.16 -16.60
C ASN A 233 22.85 23.12 -16.29
N VAL A 234 23.61 22.71 -17.30
CA VAL A 234 24.69 21.72 -17.21
C VAL A 234 25.90 22.13 -18.06
N PRO A 235 27.11 21.61 -17.77
CA PRO A 235 28.28 21.83 -18.62
C PRO A 235 28.04 21.40 -20.07
N GLU A 236 28.73 22.04 -21.04
CA GLU A 236 28.61 21.75 -22.48
C GLU A 236 28.69 20.25 -22.82
N MET A 237 29.55 19.49 -22.11
CA MET A 237 29.71 18.05 -22.31
C MET A 237 28.44 17.22 -22.04
N LEU A 238 27.49 17.75 -21.27
CA LEU A 238 26.26 17.05 -20.88
C LEU A 238 25.01 17.60 -21.56
N LYS A 239 25.08 18.74 -22.26
CA LYS A 239 23.90 19.39 -22.87
C LYS A 239 23.20 18.51 -23.90
N GLU A 240 23.95 17.74 -24.66
CA GLU A 240 23.42 16.84 -25.71
C GLU A 240 23.20 15.40 -25.23
N LYS A 241 23.36 15.14 -23.93
CA LYS A 241 23.22 13.80 -23.36
C LYS A 241 21.75 13.46 -23.09
N ARG A 242 21.38 12.20 -23.33
CA ARG A 242 20.07 11.61 -23.00
C ARG A 242 20.19 10.74 -21.77
N VAL A 243 19.37 10.98 -20.75
CA VAL A 243 19.28 10.13 -19.55
C VAL A 243 18.15 9.14 -19.76
N VAL A 244 18.48 7.85 -19.75
CA VAL A 244 17.51 6.77 -19.98
C VAL A 244 17.51 5.83 -18.78
N SER A 245 16.35 5.66 -18.15
CA SER A 245 16.15 4.67 -17.08
C SER A 245 15.92 3.29 -17.69
N LEU A 246 16.76 2.32 -17.34
CA LEU A 246 16.64 0.95 -17.83
C LEU A 246 15.86 0.07 -16.85
N SER A 247 14.79 -0.58 -17.32
CA SER A 247 13.96 -1.48 -16.49
C SER A 247 14.44 -2.92 -16.63
N MET A 248 15.12 -3.44 -15.61
CA MET A 248 15.59 -4.83 -15.60
C MET A 248 14.43 -5.83 -15.66
N GLY A 249 13.33 -5.54 -14.96
CA GLY A 249 12.12 -6.38 -14.98
C GLY A 249 11.53 -6.52 -16.37
N SER A 250 11.54 -5.45 -17.17
CA SER A 250 11.04 -5.47 -18.56
C SER A 250 11.93 -6.31 -19.48
N MET A 251 13.25 -6.36 -19.23
CA MET A 251 14.17 -7.17 -20.02
C MET A 251 14.06 -8.66 -19.72
N VAL A 252 13.80 -9.01 -18.46
CA VAL A 252 13.51 -10.38 -18.01
C VAL A 252 12.13 -10.84 -18.47
N ALA A 253 11.14 -9.93 -18.46
CA ALA A 253 9.80 -10.21 -18.93
C ALA A 253 9.81 -10.73 -20.39
N GLY A 254 9.13 -11.86 -20.61
CA GLY A 254 9.09 -12.50 -21.93
C GLY A 254 10.41 -13.12 -22.39
N SER A 255 11.42 -13.26 -21.51
CA SER A 255 12.56 -14.16 -21.76
C SER A 255 12.26 -15.52 -21.14
N LYS A 256 12.35 -16.60 -21.92
CA LYS A 256 12.16 -17.97 -21.42
C LYS A 256 13.47 -18.57 -20.92
N TYR A 257 14.59 -18.05 -21.43
CA TYR A 257 15.93 -18.54 -21.16
C TYR A 257 16.86 -17.39 -20.82
N ARG A 258 17.82 -17.64 -19.90
CA ARG A 258 18.86 -16.68 -19.52
C ARG A 258 19.65 -16.11 -20.71
N GLY A 259 19.91 -16.93 -21.72
CA GLY A 259 20.63 -16.50 -22.93
C GLY A 259 19.89 -15.42 -23.74
N GLU A 260 18.55 -15.44 -23.77
CA GLU A 260 17.75 -14.42 -24.46
C GLU A 260 17.88 -13.06 -23.78
N PHE A 261 17.91 -13.05 -22.44
CA PHE A 261 18.17 -11.85 -21.66
C PHE A 261 19.56 -11.29 -21.94
N GLU A 262 20.59 -12.15 -21.95
CA GLU A 262 21.97 -11.72 -22.23
C GLU A 262 22.10 -11.15 -23.65
N GLU A 263 21.40 -11.74 -24.63
CA GLU A 263 21.36 -11.21 -26.00
C GLU A 263 20.65 -9.84 -26.08
N ARG A 264 19.52 -9.66 -25.37
CA ARG A 264 18.83 -8.36 -25.28
C ARG A 264 19.73 -7.31 -24.63
N MET A 265 20.37 -7.64 -23.51
CA MET A 265 21.33 -6.74 -22.83
C MET A 265 22.48 -6.35 -23.74
N LYS A 266 23.04 -7.30 -24.48
CA LYS A 266 24.13 -7.04 -25.41
C LYS A 266 23.70 -6.08 -26.52
N LYS A 267 22.51 -6.28 -27.12
CA LYS A 267 21.95 -5.35 -28.12
C LYS A 267 21.77 -3.94 -27.56
N VAL A 268 21.22 -3.81 -26.36
CA VAL A 268 21.07 -2.50 -25.70
C VAL A 268 22.42 -1.84 -25.45
N MET A 269 23.42 -2.59 -24.99
CA MET A 269 24.78 -2.05 -24.79
C MET A 269 25.43 -1.61 -26.10
N ASP A 270 25.30 -2.40 -27.17
CA ASP A 270 25.85 -2.05 -28.48
C ASP A 270 25.21 -0.76 -29.02
N GLU A 271 23.89 -0.58 -28.84
CA GLU A 271 23.18 0.66 -29.19
C GLU A 271 23.66 1.88 -28.39
N ILE A 272 23.89 1.71 -27.08
CA ILE A 272 24.40 2.80 -26.21
C ILE A 272 25.80 3.25 -26.65
N VAL A 273 26.69 2.28 -26.91
CA VAL A 273 28.07 2.56 -27.34
C VAL A 273 28.08 3.26 -28.70
N GLN A 274 27.23 2.82 -29.64
CA GLN A 274 27.11 3.47 -30.95
C GLN A 274 26.52 4.88 -30.88
N ALA A 275 25.56 5.12 -29.99
CA ALA A 275 24.96 6.44 -29.82
C ALA A 275 25.94 7.45 -29.18
N GLY A 276 26.74 7.03 -28.19
CA GLY A 276 27.76 7.86 -27.54
C GLY A 276 27.24 9.05 -26.70
N ASN A 277 25.96 9.39 -26.83
CA ASN A 277 25.31 10.48 -26.11
C ASN A 277 24.29 10.01 -25.05
N VAL A 278 24.36 8.76 -24.60
CA VAL A 278 23.41 8.18 -23.64
C VAL A 278 24.06 8.03 -22.26
N ILE A 279 23.31 8.39 -21.22
CA ILE A 279 23.59 8.13 -19.80
C ILE A 279 22.50 7.16 -19.32
N VAL A 280 22.89 6.00 -18.82
CA VAL A 280 21.94 4.98 -18.37
C VAL A 280 21.73 5.11 -16.86
N PHE A 281 20.48 5.19 -16.42
CA PHE A 281 20.11 5.08 -15.01
C PHE A 281 19.64 3.66 -14.68
N ILE A 282 20.17 3.10 -13.59
CA ILE A 282 19.88 1.74 -13.13
C ILE A 282 19.58 1.80 -11.62
N ASP A 283 18.32 1.63 -11.22
CA ASP A 283 17.88 1.84 -9.84
C ASP A 283 18.39 0.76 -8.85
N GLU A 284 18.46 -0.48 -9.31
CA GLU A 284 18.95 -1.63 -8.53
C GLU A 284 20.22 -2.19 -9.17
N LEU A 285 21.30 -1.40 -9.15
CA LEU A 285 22.55 -1.73 -9.84
C LEU A 285 23.10 -3.11 -9.46
N HIS A 286 22.88 -3.56 -8.22
CA HIS A 286 23.33 -4.85 -7.73
C HIS A 286 22.72 -6.05 -8.47
N THR A 287 21.52 -5.90 -9.06
CA THR A 287 20.84 -6.97 -9.82
C THR A 287 21.63 -7.38 -11.06
N LEU A 288 22.42 -6.47 -11.62
CA LEU A 288 23.30 -6.72 -12.77
C LEU A 288 24.67 -7.27 -12.38
N ILE A 289 25.09 -7.03 -11.15
CA ILE A 289 26.45 -7.31 -10.64
C ILE A 289 26.47 -8.58 -9.77
N GLY A 290 25.30 -9.16 -9.49
CA GLY A 290 25.09 -10.30 -8.61
C GLY A 290 26.06 -11.46 -8.85
N ALA A 291 27.10 -11.52 -8.02
CA ALA A 291 28.12 -12.55 -8.02
C ALA A 291 27.53 -13.90 -7.57
N GLY A 292 27.00 -14.67 -8.52
CA GLY A 292 26.93 -16.15 -8.52
C GLY A 292 26.35 -16.90 -7.32
N GLY A 293 25.76 -16.25 -6.32
CA GLY A 293 25.48 -16.85 -5.01
C GLY A 293 24.02 -17.20 -4.71
N ALA A 294 23.06 -16.76 -5.52
CA ALA A 294 21.66 -17.11 -5.38
C ALA A 294 21.16 -17.76 -6.68
N GLU A 295 20.46 -18.89 -6.58
CA GLU A 295 19.79 -19.57 -7.69
C GLU A 295 18.78 -18.60 -8.36
N GLY A 296 19.24 -17.81 -9.33
CA GLY A 296 18.40 -16.84 -10.04
C GLY A 296 19.04 -15.48 -10.32
N ALA A 297 20.18 -15.14 -9.70
CA ALA A 297 20.86 -13.87 -9.98
C ALA A 297 21.49 -13.89 -11.39
N ILE A 298 21.15 -12.90 -12.21
CA ILE A 298 21.61 -12.79 -13.59
C ILE A 298 22.98 -12.08 -13.61
N ASP A 299 24.05 -12.81 -13.96
CA ASP A 299 25.39 -12.22 -14.03
C ASP A 299 25.61 -11.47 -15.36
N ALA A 300 25.11 -10.23 -15.41
CA ALA A 300 25.32 -9.31 -16.52
C ALA A 300 26.64 -8.52 -16.38
N ALA A 301 27.40 -8.70 -15.30
CA ALA A 301 28.61 -7.95 -15.02
C ALA A 301 29.67 -8.14 -16.12
N ASN A 302 29.75 -9.34 -16.69
CA ASN A 302 30.69 -9.66 -17.78
C ASN A 302 30.40 -8.87 -19.07
N ILE A 303 29.14 -8.46 -19.29
CA ILE A 303 28.74 -7.66 -20.45
C ILE A 303 29.08 -6.17 -20.22
N LEU A 304 28.93 -5.68 -18.99
CA LEU A 304 29.12 -4.26 -18.65
C LEU A 304 30.60 -3.90 -18.46
N LYS A 305 31.41 -4.80 -17.87
CA LYS A 305 32.82 -4.55 -17.52
C LYS A 305 33.65 -4.01 -18.69
N PRO A 306 33.60 -4.56 -19.91
CA PRO A 306 34.40 -4.05 -21.03
C PRO A 306 34.03 -2.62 -21.42
N ALA A 307 32.74 -2.29 -21.48
CA ALA A 307 32.26 -0.97 -21.87
C ALA A 307 32.56 0.10 -20.81
N LEU A 308 32.41 -0.25 -19.52
CA LEU A 308 32.83 0.59 -18.39
C LEU A 308 34.35 0.76 -18.35
N ALA A 309 35.11 -0.30 -18.68
CA ALA A 309 36.56 -0.26 -18.68
C ALA A 309 37.13 0.72 -19.72
N ARG A 310 36.52 0.76 -20.92
CA ARG A 310 36.87 1.65 -22.03
C ARG A 310 36.29 3.06 -21.89
N GLY A 311 35.36 3.30 -20.97
CA GLY A 311 34.71 4.60 -20.78
C GLY A 311 33.67 4.93 -21.86
N GLU A 312 33.25 3.92 -22.63
CA GLU A 312 32.23 4.04 -23.68
C GLU A 312 30.80 4.05 -23.10
N LEU A 313 30.64 3.52 -21.88
CA LEU A 313 29.37 3.46 -21.17
C LEU A 313 29.40 4.39 -19.95
N GLN A 314 28.43 5.29 -19.86
CA GLN A 314 28.17 6.15 -18.70
C GLN A 314 26.91 5.68 -17.97
N VAL A 315 27.06 5.36 -16.68
CA VAL A 315 25.99 4.80 -15.85
C VAL A 315 25.84 5.61 -14.56
N ILE A 316 24.60 5.88 -14.19
CA ILE A 316 24.18 6.28 -12.85
C ILE A 316 23.53 5.06 -12.21
N GLY A 317 24.18 4.48 -11.21
CA GLY A 317 23.60 3.37 -10.45
C GLY A 317 22.96 3.85 -9.16
N ALA A 318 21.90 3.21 -8.71
CA ALA A 318 21.43 3.29 -7.33
C ALA A 318 21.52 1.90 -6.67
N THR A 319 21.76 1.88 -5.36
CA THR A 319 21.90 0.65 -4.57
C THR A 319 21.80 0.97 -3.07
N THR A 320 21.66 -0.04 -2.22
CA THR A 320 21.84 0.11 -0.77
C THR A 320 23.30 -0.02 -0.36
N LEU A 321 23.64 0.41 0.85
CA LEU A 321 25.02 0.32 1.38
C LEU A 321 25.50 -1.13 1.46
N ASP A 322 24.62 -2.03 1.89
CA ASP A 322 24.94 -3.46 2.05
C ASP A 322 25.23 -4.12 0.69
N GLU A 323 24.41 -3.84 -0.31
CA GLU A 323 24.59 -4.36 -1.66
C GLU A 323 25.84 -3.79 -2.33
N TYR A 324 26.13 -2.51 -2.11
CA TYR A 324 27.35 -1.88 -2.62
C TYR A 324 28.60 -2.61 -2.08
N LYS A 325 28.65 -2.82 -0.76
CA LYS A 325 29.74 -3.55 -0.10
C LYS A 325 29.85 -5.00 -0.56
N LYS A 326 28.72 -5.68 -0.77
CA LYS A 326 28.68 -7.10 -1.17
C LYS A 326 29.09 -7.30 -2.63
N HIS A 327 28.68 -6.43 -3.54
CA HIS A 327 28.75 -6.69 -4.99
C HIS A 327 29.67 -5.74 -5.76
N VAL A 328 29.76 -4.46 -5.36
CA VAL A 328 30.53 -3.45 -6.11
C VAL A 328 31.93 -3.27 -5.54
N GLU A 329 32.04 -3.14 -4.22
CA GLU A 329 33.32 -2.87 -3.53
C GLU A 329 34.29 -4.07 -3.59
N LYS A 330 33.76 -5.30 -3.62
CA LYS A 330 34.57 -6.52 -3.74
C LYS A 330 35.15 -6.72 -5.15
N ASP A 331 34.59 -6.09 -6.18
CA ASP A 331 35.03 -6.24 -7.56
C ASP A 331 35.95 -5.08 -7.97
N ALA A 332 37.25 -5.37 -8.01
CA ALA A 332 38.29 -4.38 -8.34
C ALA A 332 38.18 -3.77 -9.76
N ALA A 333 37.41 -4.37 -10.68
CA ALA A 333 37.14 -3.77 -11.99
C ALA A 333 36.06 -2.69 -11.91
N LEU A 334 35.01 -2.94 -11.12
CA LEU A 334 33.86 -2.04 -10.97
C LEU A 334 34.17 -0.90 -9.98
N GLU A 335 34.83 -1.19 -8.86
CA GLU A 335 35.25 -0.19 -7.86
C GLU A 335 36.10 0.93 -8.49
N ARG A 336 36.93 0.60 -9.49
CA ARG A 336 37.75 1.58 -10.21
C ARG A 336 36.98 2.43 -11.23
N ARG A 337 35.70 2.14 -11.46
CA ARG A 337 34.85 2.83 -12.46
C ARG A 337 33.70 3.58 -11.84
N PHE A 338 33.25 3.15 -10.67
CA PHE A 338 32.20 3.79 -9.91
C PHE A 338 32.74 4.78 -8.88
N GLN A 339 31.95 5.82 -8.60
CA GLN A 339 32.20 6.80 -7.55
C GLN A 339 30.97 6.87 -6.64
N PRO A 340 31.08 6.52 -5.35
CA PRO A 340 29.94 6.54 -4.44
C PRO A 340 29.52 7.98 -4.09
N ILE A 341 28.21 8.18 -3.97
CA ILE A 341 27.53 9.37 -3.46
C ILE A 341 26.54 8.89 -2.40
N MET A 342 26.72 9.33 -1.15
CA MET A 342 25.79 8.99 -0.07
C MET A 342 24.53 9.84 -0.20
N VAL A 343 23.37 9.19 -0.18
CA VAL A 343 22.05 9.82 -0.20
C VAL A 343 21.37 9.50 1.12
N GLY A 344 21.32 10.50 2.01
CA GLY A 344 20.68 10.37 3.31
C GLY A 344 19.17 10.58 3.24
N GLU A 345 18.47 10.11 4.28
CA GLU A 345 17.09 10.49 4.57
C GLU A 345 17.01 12.02 4.75
N PRO A 346 16.05 12.71 4.10
CA PRO A 346 15.87 14.14 4.29
C PRO A 346 15.39 14.45 5.71
N SER A 347 15.68 15.66 6.17
CA SER A 347 15.12 16.15 7.44
C SER A 347 13.59 16.30 7.34
N ALA A 348 12.90 16.33 8.48
CA ALA A 348 11.45 16.52 8.52
C ALA A 348 11.02 17.82 7.82
N ASP A 349 11.79 18.90 7.96
CA ASP A 349 11.48 20.17 7.31
C ASP A 349 11.68 20.10 5.79
N GLU A 350 12.73 19.44 5.31
CA GLU A 350 12.93 19.19 3.87
C GLU A 350 11.84 18.28 3.29
N ALA A 351 11.42 17.25 4.04
CA ALA A 351 10.33 16.36 3.64
C ALA A 351 8.98 17.12 3.51
N ILE A 352 8.70 18.08 4.40
CA ILE A 352 7.51 18.94 4.30
C ILE A 352 7.54 19.74 2.99
N GLU A 353 8.68 20.33 2.64
CA GLU A 353 8.82 21.08 1.39
C GLU A 353 8.70 20.16 0.16
N ILE A 354 9.23 18.93 0.22
CA ILE A 354 9.04 17.91 -0.82
C ILE A 354 7.54 17.63 -1.03
N LEU A 355 6.80 17.33 0.04
CA LEU A 355 5.36 17.04 -0.06
C LEU A 355 4.55 18.25 -0.56
N LYS A 356 4.91 19.48 -0.15
CA LYS A 356 4.28 20.70 -0.68
C LYS A 356 4.47 20.85 -2.18
N GLY A 357 5.65 20.51 -2.71
CA GLY A 357 5.90 20.54 -4.15
C GLY A 357 5.14 19.46 -4.93
N LEU A 358 4.85 18.33 -4.29
CA LEU A 358 4.07 17.24 -4.88
C LEU A 358 2.56 17.47 -4.79
N ARG A 359 2.10 18.34 -3.89
CA ARG A 359 0.67 18.59 -3.60
C ARG A 359 -0.17 18.71 -4.86
N ASP A 360 0.16 19.63 -5.76
CA ASP A 360 -0.69 19.96 -6.92
C ASP A 360 -0.97 18.74 -7.82
N ARG A 361 0.00 17.82 -7.93
CA ARG A 361 -0.15 16.59 -8.72
C ARG A 361 -1.09 15.60 -8.04
N TYR A 362 -0.93 15.40 -6.73
CA TYR A 362 -1.82 14.52 -5.96
C TYR A 362 -3.24 15.09 -5.85
N GLU A 363 -3.38 16.41 -5.69
CA GLU A 363 -4.67 17.08 -5.70
C GLU A 363 -5.40 16.89 -7.03
N ALA A 364 -4.69 17.08 -8.15
CA ALA A 364 -5.26 16.89 -9.48
C ALA A 364 -5.64 15.42 -9.74
N HIS A 365 -4.79 14.47 -9.33
CA HIS A 365 -5.03 13.04 -9.51
C HIS A 365 -6.24 12.56 -8.70
N HIS A 366 -6.32 12.95 -7.42
CA HIS A 366 -7.38 12.52 -6.51
C HIS A 366 -8.62 13.40 -6.54
N ARG A 367 -8.55 14.59 -7.15
CA ARG A 367 -9.59 15.62 -7.06
C ARG A 367 -9.95 15.95 -5.62
N ALA A 368 -8.92 16.03 -4.78
CA ALA A 368 -9.02 16.33 -3.36
C ALA A 368 -8.08 17.48 -3.04
N LYS A 369 -8.46 18.38 -2.13
CA LYS A 369 -7.62 19.47 -1.64
C LYS A 369 -6.86 19.00 -0.41
N ILE A 370 -5.54 19.11 -0.40
CA ILE A 370 -4.69 18.66 0.71
C ILE A 370 -4.31 19.88 1.55
N THR A 371 -4.67 19.90 2.83
CA THR A 371 -4.36 21.01 3.74
C THR A 371 -2.88 21.08 4.12
N ASP A 372 -2.38 22.26 4.56
CA ASP A 372 -0.99 22.41 5.02
C ASP A 372 -0.74 21.60 6.28
N GLU A 373 -1.75 21.57 7.15
CA GLU A 373 -1.77 20.78 8.37
C GLU A 373 -1.67 19.28 8.05
N ALA A 374 -2.37 18.79 7.02
CA ALA A 374 -2.26 17.40 6.59
C ALA A 374 -0.85 17.03 6.12
N ILE A 375 -0.16 17.91 5.37
CA ILE A 375 1.21 17.65 4.92
C ILE A 375 2.17 17.57 6.13
N VAL A 376 2.08 18.53 7.03
CA VAL A 376 2.91 18.56 8.25
C VAL A 376 2.64 17.32 9.10
N ALA A 377 1.37 16.92 9.24
CA ALA A 377 0.97 15.71 9.93
C ALA A 377 1.53 14.46 9.24
N ALA A 378 1.49 14.38 7.90
CA ALA A 378 1.99 13.23 7.15
C ALA A 378 3.46 12.98 7.45
N VAL A 379 4.28 14.03 7.47
CA VAL A 379 5.70 13.91 7.79
C VAL A 379 5.92 13.60 9.28
N ARG A 380 5.35 14.38 10.20
CA ARG A 380 5.63 14.23 11.64
C ARG A 380 5.10 12.92 12.21
N LEU A 381 3.91 12.50 11.79
CA LEU A 381 3.31 11.26 12.27
C LEU A 381 3.99 10.06 11.62
N SER A 382 4.32 10.09 10.32
CA SER A 382 5.03 8.98 9.69
C SER A 382 6.44 8.82 10.28
N ASP A 383 7.14 9.92 10.55
CA ASP A 383 8.46 9.87 11.19
C ASP A 383 8.40 9.25 12.60
N ARG A 384 7.37 9.60 13.37
CA ARG A 384 7.19 9.13 14.75
C ARG A 384 6.69 7.69 14.86
N TYR A 385 5.79 7.27 13.98
CA TYR A 385 5.07 6.00 14.12
C TYR A 385 5.49 4.91 13.12
N ILE A 386 6.11 5.28 11.99
CA ILE A 386 6.57 4.35 10.95
C ILE A 386 8.11 4.37 10.93
N THR A 387 8.71 3.39 11.61
CA THR A 387 10.17 3.34 11.85
C THR A 387 10.93 2.44 10.86
N ASP A 388 10.23 1.58 10.12
CA ASP A 388 10.80 0.62 9.17
C ASP A 388 10.97 1.19 7.75
N ARG A 389 10.46 2.41 7.53
CA ARG A 389 10.54 3.15 6.28
C ARG A 389 11.18 4.52 6.50
N PHE A 390 11.71 5.09 5.43
CA PHE A 390 12.42 6.36 5.44
C PHE A 390 11.60 7.47 4.78
N LEU A 391 11.82 8.71 5.19
CA LEU A 391 11.34 9.89 4.50
C LEU A 391 12.03 10.05 3.13
N PRO A 392 11.38 10.67 2.13
CA PRO A 392 10.01 11.20 2.16
C PRO A 392 8.93 10.15 1.82
N ASP A 393 9.31 8.95 1.35
CA ASP A 393 8.42 7.91 0.82
C ASP A 393 7.23 7.58 1.75
N LYS A 394 7.50 7.27 3.02
CA LYS A 394 6.44 6.96 4.01
C LYS A 394 5.41 8.07 4.21
N ALA A 395 5.81 9.34 4.04
CA ALA A 395 4.93 10.48 4.18
C ALA A 395 4.12 10.73 2.89
N ILE A 396 4.74 10.52 1.73
CA ILE A 396 4.06 10.59 0.42
C ILE A 396 2.97 9.53 0.35
N ASP A 397 3.28 8.28 0.70
CA ASP A 397 2.30 7.20 0.71
C ASP A 397 1.12 7.52 1.64
N ALA A 398 1.39 8.11 2.82
CA ALA A 398 0.34 8.41 3.80
C ALA A 398 -0.60 9.51 3.28
N MET A 399 -0.04 10.52 2.61
CA MET A 399 -0.78 11.58 1.94
C MET A 399 -1.61 11.05 0.77
N ASP A 400 -1.02 10.18 -0.05
CA ASP A 400 -1.67 9.57 -1.22
C ASP A 400 -2.85 8.70 -0.82
N GLU A 401 -2.66 7.82 0.18
CA GLU A 401 -3.71 6.94 0.68
C GLU A 401 -4.82 7.74 1.37
N ALA A 402 -4.50 8.79 2.13
CA ALA A 402 -5.52 9.65 2.73
C ALA A 402 -6.36 10.36 1.67
N ALA A 403 -5.73 10.88 0.61
CA ALA A 403 -6.44 11.50 -0.51
C ALA A 403 -7.35 10.50 -1.24
N SER A 404 -6.85 9.31 -1.52
CA SER A 404 -7.61 8.22 -2.15
C SER A 404 -8.80 7.79 -1.28
N ARG A 405 -8.59 7.62 0.03
CA ARG A 405 -9.62 7.22 0.99
C ARG A 405 -10.75 8.24 1.11
N VAL A 406 -10.39 9.51 1.32
CA VAL A 406 -11.35 10.61 1.46
C VAL A 406 -12.21 10.73 0.20
N ARG A 407 -11.59 10.55 -0.97
CA ARG A 407 -12.31 10.46 -2.25
C ARG A 407 -13.26 9.27 -2.32
N LEU A 408 -12.85 8.08 -1.87
CA LEU A 408 -13.68 6.88 -1.87
C LEU A 408 -14.92 7.03 -0.98
N GLN A 409 -14.80 7.69 0.17
CA GLN A 409 -15.93 7.91 1.08
C GLN A 409 -17.07 8.70 0.43
N VAL A 410 -16.77 9.62 -0.50
CA VAL A 410 -17.79 10.38 -1.25
C VAL A 410 -18.57 9.51 -2.24
N PHE A 411 -17.97 8.43 -2.74
CA PHE A 411 -18.64 7.47 -3.63
C PHE A 411 -19.46 6.41 -2.88
N VAL A 412 -19.25 6.26 -1.57
CA VAL A 412 -20.06 5.37 -0.73
C VAL A 412 -21.33 6.10 -0.33
N ALA A 413 -22.49 5.46 -0.55
CA ALA A 413 -23.76 6.02 -0.12
C ALA A 413 -23.75 6.26 1.40
N PRO A 414 -24.15 7.46 1.88
CA PRO A 414 -24.24 7.74 3.30
C PRO A 414 -25.07 6.67 4.04
N PRO A 415 -24.77 6.36 5.32
CA PRO A 415 -25.51 5.37 6.09
C PRO A 415 -27.02 5.64 6.10
N GLY A 416 -27.41 6.92 6.12
CA GLY A 416 -28.83 7.32 6.02
C GLY A 416 -29.52 7.00 4.69
N ILE A 417 -28.81 6.77 3.58
CA ILE A 417 -29.40 6.27 2.33
C ILE A 417 -29.55 4.75 2.41
N LYS A 418 -28.50 4.06 2.88
CA LYS A 418 -28.48 2.60 3.01
C LYS A 418 -29.55 2.08 3.97
N GLU A 419 -29.77 2.77 5.10
CA GLU A 419 -30.85 2.45 6.04
C GLU A 419 -32.24 2.57 5.41
N VAL A 420 -32.43 3.52 4.49
CA VAL A 420 -33.71 3.71 3.79
C VAL A 420 -33.90 2.63 2.72
N GLU A 421 -32.83 2.23 2.03
CA GLU A 421 -32.83 1.08 1.10
C GLU A 421 -33.20 -0.22 1.81
N GLU A 422 -32.57 -0.51 2.96
CA GLU A 422 -32.86 -1.70 3.76
C GLU A 422 -34.31 -1.70 4.29
N LYS A 423 -34.82 -0.54 4.75
CA LYS A 423 -36.23 -0.41 5.16
C LYS A 423 -37.19 -0.61 3.99
N LEU A 424 -36.86 -0.07 2.81
CA LEU A 424 -37.67 -0.21 1.61
C LEU A 424 -37.75 -1.68 1.17
N GLU A 425 -36.64 -2.41 1.25
CA GLU A 425 -36.58 -3.84 0.94
C GLU A 425 -37.44 -4.66 1.92
N LYS A 426 -37.34 -4.40 3.22
CA LYS A 426 -38.17 -5.05 4.25
C LYS A 426 -39.66 -4.80 4.02
N VAL A 427 -40.07 -3.55 3.83
CA VAL A 427 -41.47 -3.19 3.57
C VAL A 427 -41.96 -3.82 2.26
N GLY A 428 -41.10 -3.94 1.25
CA GLY A 428 -41.39 -4.64 0.00
C GLY A 428 -41.71 -6.13 0.22
N GLN A 429 -40.89 -6.83 1.00
CA GLN A 429 -41.09 -8.23 1.36
C GLN A 429 -42.36 -8.44 2.20
N GLU A 430 -42.59 -7.59 3.20
CA GLU A 430 -43.79 -7.63 4.05
C GLU A 430 -45.07 -7.39 3.24
N LYS A 431 -45.03 -6.47 2.27
CA LYS A 431 -46.13 -6.19 1.36
C LYS A 431 -46.43 -7.41 0.47
N GLU A 432 -45.41 -8.04 -0.11
CA GLU A 432 -45.60 -9.26 -0.92
C GLU A 432 -46.17 -10.41 -0.10
N ALA A 433 -45.70 -10.60 1.14
CA ALA A 433 -46.24 -11.59 2.06
C ALA A 433 -47.72 -11.32 2.40
N ALA A 434 -48.08 -10.06 2.68
CA ALA A 434 -49.47 -9.65 2.93
C ALA A 434 -50.39 -9.87 1.70
N ILE A 435 -49.88 -9.66 0.49
CA ILE A 435 -50.60 -9.95 -0.76
C ILE A 435 -50.82 -11.47 -0.92
N GLN A 436 -49.80 -12.28 -0.64
CA GLN A 436 -49.90 -13.75 -0.70
C GLN A 436 -50.88 -14.29 0.36
N ALA A 437 -50.92 -13.68 1.54
CA ALA A 437 -51.86 -14.01 2.62
C ALA A 437 -53.28 -13.47 2.40
N GLN A 438 -53.53 -12.75 1.30
CA GLN A 438 -54.81 -12.09 0.98
C GLN A 438 -55.25 -11.00 1.99
N GLU A 439 -54.29 -10.43 2.73
CA GLU A 439 -54.51 -9.35 3.69
C GLU A 439 -54.42 -7.98 3.00
N PHE A 440 -55.43 -7.67 2.19
CA PHE A 440 -55.41 -6.50 1.29
C PHE A 440 -55.33 -5.14 2.00
N GLU A 441 -55.88 -5.00 3.21
CA GLU A 441 -55.80 -3.74 3.97
C GLU A 441 -54.37 -3.47 4.48
N GLN A 442 -53.67 -4.52 4.92
CA GLN A 442 -52.29 -4.43 5.38
C GLN A 442 -51.34 -4.19 4.19
N ALA A 443 -51.57 -4.86 3.07
CA ALA A 443 -50.85 -4.61 1.82
C ALA A 443 -51.02 -3.15 1.33
N ALA A 444 -52.20 -2.54 1.51
CA ALA A 444 -52.42 -1.14 1.15
C ALA A 444 -51.63 -0.18 2.04
N LYS A 445 -51.59 -0.41 3.37
CA LYS A 445 -50.78 0.38 4.32
C LYS A 445 -49.29 0.30 3.99
N LEU A 446 -48.79 -0.91 3.74
CA LEU A 446 -47.38 -1.14 3.39
C LEU A 446 -47.02 -0.54 2.02
N ARG A 447 -47.95 -0.51 1.06
CA ARG A 447 -47.75 0.17 -0.23
C ARG A 447 -47.59 1.68 -0.06
N ASP A 448 -48.40 2.30 0.77
CA ASP A 448 -48.33 3.75 1.02
C ASP A 448 -47.05 4.11 1.79
N GLU A 449 -46.59 3.24 2.70
CA GLU A 449 -45.30 3.36 3.38
C GLU A 449 -44.11 3.18 2.43
N GLU A 450 -44.15 2.17 1.56
CA GLU A 450 -43.16 1.96 0.50
C GLU A 450 -43.05 3.18 -0.41
N GLN A 451 -44.18 3.79 -0.79
CA GLN A 451 -44.19 4.99 -1.62
C GLN A 451 -43.54 6.19 -0.93
N LYS A 452 -43.77 6.38 0.38
CA LYS A 452 -43.10 7.43 1.19
C LYS A 452 -41.59 7.17 1.30
N LEU A 453 -41.19 5.92 1.52
CA LEU A 453 -39.77 5.54 1.58
C LEU A 453 -39.08 5.75 0.22
N ARG A 454 -39.73 5.41 -0.90
CA ARG A 454 -39.21 5.70 -2.25
C ARG A 454 -39.03 7.19 -2.51
N GLN A 455 -39.97 8.02 -2.08
CA GLN A 455 -39.86 9.48 -2.21
C GLN A 455 -38.70 10.03 -1.38
N THR A 456 -38.55 9.55 -0.14
CA THR A 456 -37.46 9.95 0.77
C THR A 456 -36.09 9.50 0.23
N LEU A 457 -36.03 8.30 -0.35
CA LEU A 457 -34.83 7.79 -1.00
C LEU A 457 -34.46 8.65 -2.21
N ALA A 458 -35.43 8.97 -3.07
CA ALA A 458 -35.20 9.79 -4.26
C ALA A 458 -34.74 11.21 -3.90
N SER A 459 -35.29 11.83 -2.84
CA SER A 459 -34.83 13.15 -2.39
C SER A 459 -33.40 13.10 -1.85
N ARG A 460 -33.09 12.13 -0.97
CA ARG A 460 -31.73 11.97 -0.41
C ARG A 460 -30.69 11.61 -1.47
N GLN A 461 -31.03 10.77 -2.44
CA GLN A 461 -30.15 10.44 -3.57
C GLN A 461 -29.88 11.67 -4.45
N LYS A 462 -30.88 12.53 -4.65
CA LYS A 462 -30.72 13.77 -5.42
C LYS A 462 -29.85 14.80 -4.70
N GLU A 463 -30.03 14.96 -3.39
CA GLU A 463 -29.16 15.80 -2.54
C GLU A 463 -27.72 15.29 -2.56
N TRP A 464 -27.52 13.97 -2.43
CA TRP A 464 -26.20 13.35 -2.49
C TRP A 464 -25.53 13.51 -3.86
N GLN A 465 -26.27 13.35 -4.97
CA GLN A 465 -25.75 13.60 -6.32
C GLN A 465 -25.37 15.07 -6.54
N GLN A 466 -26.08 16.01 -5.91
CA GLN A 466 -25.72 17.43 -5.95
C GLN A 466 -24.42 17.68 -5.19
N GLN A 467 -24.25 17.11 -4.00
CA GLN A 467 -23.01 17.19 -3.20
C GLN A 467 -21.82 16.53 -3.92
N GLN A 468 -22.02 15.40 -4.59
CA GLN A 468 -20.97 14.71 -5.36
C GLN A 468 -20.39 15.55 -6.52
N ASN A 469 -21.19 16.43 -7.10
CA ASN A 469 -20.77 17.24 -8.24
C ASN A 469 -20.19 18.61 -7.84
N SER A 470 -20.37 19.05 -6.58
CA SER A 470 -20.04 20.43 -6.18
C SER A 470 -18.83 20.60 -5.26
N GLU A 471 -18.36 19.57 -4.56
CA GLU A 471 -17.33 19.75 -3.53
C GLU A 471 -16.05 18.95 -3.83
N MET A 472 -14.92 19.67 -3.99
CA MET A 472 -13.60 19.07 -3.85
C MET A 472 -13.45 18.62 -2.40
N VAL A 473 -13.20 17.34 -2.20
CA VAL A 473 -13.05 16.78 -0.86
C VAL A 473 -11.74 17.27 -0.25
N THR A 474 -11.73 17.60 1.04
CA THR A 474 -10.53 18.13 1.69
C THR A 474 -9.89 17.06 2.56
N VAL A 475 -8.58 16.85 2.41
CA VAL A 475 -7.75 15.97 3.25
C VAL A 475 -7.24 16.77 4.44
N THR A 476 -7.57 16.30 5.62
CA THR A 476 -7.22 16.93 6.90
C THR A 476 -6.15 16.14 7.65
N GLU A 477 -5.58 16.72 8.70
CA GLU A 477 -4.67 16.03 9.63
C GLU A 477 -5.31 14.75 10.21
N GLU A 478 -6.62 14.75 10.45
CA GLU A 478 -7.35 13.60 10.95
C GLU A 478 -7.34 12.39 10.00
N ASP A 479 -7.40 12.65 8.69
CA ASP A 479 -7.41 11.61 7.68
C ASP A 479 -6.05 10.92 7.61
N ILE A 480 -4.98 11.73 7.67
CA ILE A 480 -3.60 11.25 7.75
C ILE A 480 -3.37 10.40 9.00
N ALA A 481 -3.80 10.91 10.17
CA ALA A 481 -3.69 10.19 11.42
C ALA A 481 -4.43 8.84 11.36
N HIS A 482 -5.60 8.79 10.74
CA HIS A 482 -6.33 7.55 10.57
C HIS A 482 -5.60 6.55 9.67
N VAL A 483 -5.03 6.99 8.55
CA VAL A 483 -4.26 6.13 7.64
C VAL A 483 -3.06 5.54 8.37
N ILE A 484 -2.26 6.38 9.03
CA ILE A 484 -1.09 5.94 9.79
C ILE A 484 -1.50 4.99 10.92
N GLY A 485 -2.62 5.26 11.58
CA GLY A 485 -3.13 4.34 12.60
C GLY A 485 -3.60 3.00 12.05
N SER A 486 -4.13 2.98 10.82
CA SER A 486 -4.52 1.74 10.14
C SER A 486 -3.31 0.90 9.74
N TRP A 487 -2.23 1.54 9.26
CA TRP A 487 -0.99 0.84 8.88
C TRP A 487 -0.25 0.25 10.07
N THR A 488 -0.18 1.04 11.14
CA THR A 488 0.63 0.69 12.32
C THR A 488 -0.16 -0.09 13.38
N GLY A 489 -1.50 -0.11 13.27
CA GLY A 489 -2.40 -0.60 14.32
C GLY A 489 -2.46 0.30 15.55
N ILE A 490 -1.83 1.49 15.51
CA ILE A 490 -1.75 2.42 16.64
C ILE A 490 -2.84 3.49 16.49
N PRO A 491 -3.77 3.65 17.44
CA PRO A 491 -4.81 4.67 17.32
C PRO A 491 -4.27 6.11 17.39
N VAL A 492 -3.83 6.70 16.28
CA VAL A 492 -3.31 8.09 16.27
C VAL A 492 -4.42 9.13 16.54
N LYS A 493 -5.67 8.78 16.20
CA LYS A 493 -6.83 9.69 16.12
C LYS A 493 -7.43 10.14 17.46
N LYS A 494 -7.04 9.58 18.61
CA LYS A 494 -7.80 9.73 19.88
C LYS A 494 -7.00 10.20 21.11
N LEU A 495 -5.78 10.70 20.92
CA LEU A 495 -4.78 10.61 21.99
C LEU A 495 -4.49 11.89 22.81
N ALA A 496 -5.06 13.06 22.54
CA ALA A 496 -4.76 14.21 23.41
C ALA A 496 -5.70 14.27 24.63
N GLU A 497 -7.00 14.49 24.39
CA GLU A 497 -7.98 14.74 25.46
C GLU A 497 -8.54 13.45 26.08
N GLU A 498 -9.00 12.48 25.26
CA GLU A 498 -9.48 11.18 25.77
C GLU A 498 -8.36 10.38 26.45
N GLU A 499 -7.13 10.40 25.92
CA GLU A 499 -5.98 9.76 26.59
C GLU A 499 -5.70 10.44 27.92
N SER A 500 -5.67 11.77 27.97
CA SER A 500 -5.43 12.50 29.23
C SER A 500 -6.47 12.17 30.29
N GLU A 501 -7.76 12.10 29.93
CA GLU A 501 -8.82 11.68 30.86
C GLU A 501 -8.67 10.21 31.29
N ARG A 502 -8.36 9.31 30.36
CA ARG A 502 -8.09 7.89 30.69
C ARG A 502 -6.88 7.74 31.60
N LEU A 503 -5.82 8.51 31.37
CA LEU A 503 -4.62 8.52 32.22
C LEU A 503 -4.92 9.05 33.62
N LEU A 504 -5.83 10.03 33.75
CA LEU A 504 -6.28 10.56 35.05
C LEU A 504 -7.14 9.55 35.82
N ARG A 505 -7.94 8.74 35.11
CA ARG A 505 -8.80 7.69 35.70
C ARG A 505 -8.17 6.30 35.68
N MET A 506 -6.87 6.19 35.39
CA MET A 506 -6.20 4.90 35.16
C MET A 506 -6.31 3.94 36.34
N GLU A 507 -6.16 4.42 37.57
CA GLU A 507 -6.28 3.59 38.77
C GLU A 507 -7.70 2.99 38.86
N ALA A 508 -8.74 3.79 38.56
CA ALA A 508 -10.12 3.33 38.56
C ALA A 508 -10.36 2.28 37.47
N ILE A 509 -9.88 2.53 36.25
CA ILE A 509 -9.98 1.59 35.12
C ILE A 509 -9.31 0.26 35.45
N LEU A 510 -8.10 0.28 36.03
CA LEU A 510 -7.40 -0.94 36.42
C LEU A 510 -8.15 -1.68 37.54
N HIS A 511 -8.77 -0.97 38.48
CA HIS A 511 -9.54 -1.57 39.57
C HIS A 511 -10.88 -2.18 39.14
N GLU A 512 -11.39 -1.91 37.94
CA GLU A 512 -12.55 -2.63 37.40
C GLU A 512 -12.25 -4.13 37.19
N ARG A 513 -10.99 -4.48 36.95
CA ARG A 513 -10.52 -5.86 36.76
C ARG A 513 -9.64 -6.38 37.89
N VAL A 514 -8.77 -5.53 38.44
CA VAL A 514 -7.81 -5.92 39.48
C VAL A 514 -8.37 -5.55 40.86
N ILE A 515 -8.82 -6.57 41.58
CA ILE A 515 -9.34 -6.43 42.95
C ILE A 515 -8.18 -6.46 43.95
N GLY A 516 -8.08 -5.41 44.77
CA GLY A 516 -6.97 -5.22 45.72
C GLY A 516 -5.68 -4.77 45.01
N GLN A 517 -4.52 -5.07 45.62
CA GLN A 517 -3.19 -4.70 45.09
C GLN A 517 -3.02 -3.18 44.83
N ASP A 518 -3.61 -2.33 45.69
CA ASP A 518 -3.65 -0.87 45.51
C ASP A 518 -2.25 -0.26 45.32
N GLU A 519 -1.24 -0.77 46.04
CA GLU A 519 0.14 -0.31 45.91
C GLU A 519 0.70 -0.57 44.50
N ALA A 520 0.42 -1.75 43.93
CA ALA A 520 0.89 -2.13 42.59
C ALA A 520 0.19 -1.31 41.51
N VAL A 521 -1.14 -1.16 41.59
CA VAL A 521 -1.94 -0.35 40.67
C VAL A 521 -1.45 1.10 40.68
N GLN A 522 -1.30 1.71 41.86
CA GLN A 522 -0.81 3.09 41.98
C GLN A 522 0.62 3.28 41.44
N ALA A 523 1.51 2.31 41.68
CA ALA A 523 2.89 2.38 41.20
C ALA A 523 2.94 2.35 39.66
N VAL A 524 2.17 1.44 39.05
CA VAL A 524 2.07 1.31 37.59
C VAL A 524 1.44 2.57 36.98
N SER A 525 0.29 3.01 37.50
CA SER A 525 -0.41 4.21 36.98
C SER A 525 0.45 5.46 37.07
N ARG A 526 1.18 5.67 38.17
CA ARG A 526 2.09 6.81 38.33
C ARG A 526 3.24 6.78 37.32
N ALA A 527 3.84 5.62 37.09
CA ALA A 527 4.95 5.50 36.15
C ALA A 527 4.50 5.74 34.70
N VAL A 528 3.36 5.16 34.30
CA VAL A 528 2.80 5.35 32.96
C VAL A 528 2.36 6.80 32.74
N ARG A 529 1.68 7.42 33.72
CA ARG A 529 1.25 8.82 33.63
C ARG A 529 2.45 9.76 33.45
N ARG A 530 3.54 9.55 34.20
CA ARG A 530 4.80 10.31 34.01
C ARG A 530 5.34 10.17 32.59
N ALA A 531 5.38 8.94 32.06
CA ALA A 531 5.87 8.70 30.71
C ALA A 531 5.01 9.34 29.62
N ARG A 532 3.69 9.28 29.75
CA ARG A 532 2.76 9.86 28.78
C ARG A 532 2.64 11.38 28.87
N SER A 533 2.91 11.97 30.04
CA SER A 533 3.00 13.44 30.20
C SER A 533 4.26 14.08 29.59
N GLY A 534 5.10 13.31 28.89
CA GLY A 534 6.35 13.80 28.29
C GLY A 534 7.48 14.05 29.29
N LEU A 535 7.31 13.61 30.55
CA LEU A 535 8.29 13.77 31.63
C LEU A 535 9.23 12.56 31.78
N LYS A 536 9.21 11.60 30.84
CA LYS A 536 10.18 10.50 30.81
C LYS A 536 11.44 10.85 30.02
N ASP A 537 12.49 10.09 30.28
CA ASP A 537 13.62 10.01 29.35
C ASP A 537 13.13 9.49 27.98
N PRO A 538 13.34 10.23 26.87
CA PRO A 538 12.90 9.82 25.55
C PRO A 538 13.60 8.55 25.05
N LYS A 539 14.73 8.14 25.64
CA LYS A 539 15.44 6.93 25.26
C LYS A 539 14.90 5.67 25.92
N ARG A 540 14.09 5.77 26.98
CA ARG A 540 13.66 4.61 27.76
C ARG A 540 12.25 4.13 27.41
N PRO A 541 11.93 2.85 27.68
CA PRO A 541 10.57 2.34 27.64
C PRO A 541 9.59 3.18 28.47
N THR A 542 8.30 3.10 28.17
CA THR A 542 7.23 3.82 28.87
C THR A 542 7.17 3.47 30.35
N GLY A 543 7.49 2.23 30.71
CA GLY A 543 7.62 1.79 32.08
C GLY A 543 8.28 0.42 32.14
N SER A 544 8.97 0.14 33.23
CA SER A 544 9.60 -1.14 33.51
C SER A 544 9.26 -1.57 34.93
N PHE A 545 8.68 -2.76 35.08
CA PHE A 545 8.15 -3.24 36.36
C PHE A 545 8.57 -4.68 36.62
N ILE A 546 8.80 -5.01 37.90
CA ILE A 546 8.92 -6.38 38.38
C ILE A 546 7.74 -6.64 39.32
N PHE A 547 6.86 -7.58 38.94
CA PHE A 547 5.72 -8.02 39.71
C PHE A 547 6.08 -9.24 40.56
N LEU A 548 6.02 -9.08 41.87
CA LEU A 548 6.44 -10.07 42.86
C LEU A 548 5.22 -10.67 43.56
N GLY A 549 5.28 -11.96 43.90
CA GLY A 549 4.21 -12.63 44.66
C GLY A 549 4.06 -14.12 44.31
N PRO A 550 3.14 -14.85 44.95
CA PRO A 550 2.83 -16.23 44.55
C PRO A 550 2.05 -16.29 43.24
N THR A 551 1.95 -17.47 42.64
CA THR A 551 1.09 -17.70 41.48
C THR A 551 -0.39 -17.48 41.83
N GLY A 552 -1.15 -16.92 40.89
CA GLY A 552 -2.60 -16.70 41.06
C GLY A 552 -3.01 -15.38 41.74
N VAL A 553 -2.07 -14.51 42.14
CA VAL A 553 -2.39 -13.22 42.79
C VAL A 553 -2.76 -12.07 41.84
N GLY A 554 -2.83 -12.34 40.53
CA GLY A 554 -3.24 -11.34 39.54
C GLY A 554 -2.12 -10.57 38.82
N LYS A 555 -0.86 -11.03 38.87
CA LYS A 555 0.27 -10.36 38.16
C LYS A 555 0.03 -10.24 36.64
N THR A 556 -0.34 -11.36 36.00
CA THR A 556 -0.64 -11.42 34.57
C THR A 556 -1.91 -10.64 34.25
N GLU A 557 -2.88 -10.62 35.17
CA GLU A 557 -4.14 -9.89 34.98
C GLU A 557 -3.90 -8.38 35.00
N LEU A 558 -3.07 -7.88 35.91
CA LEU A 558 -2.67 -6.47 35.93
C LEU A 558 -1.95 -6.08 34.63
N ALA A 559 -1.14 -6.96 34.05
CA ALA A 559 -0.49 -6.70 32.76
C ALA A 559 -1.50 -6.60 31.60
N ARG A 560 -2.52 -7.47 31.56
CA ARG A 560 -3.60 -7.43 30.57
C ARG A 560 -4.48 -6.20 30.70
N ALA A 561 -4.92 -5.89 31.92
CA ALA A 561 -5.69 -4.69 32.23
C ALA A 561 -4.90 -3.42 31.86
N LEU A 562 -3.58 -3.43 32.03
CA LEU A 562 -2.72 -2.33 31.62
C LEU A 562 -2.63 -2.18 30.09
N ALA A 563 -2.55 -3.30 29.36
CA ALA A 563 -2.55 -3.27 27.90
C ALA A 563 -3.84 -2.65 27.34
N GLU A 564 -4.99 -3.08 27.87
CA GLU A 564 -6.29 -2.52 27.52
C GLU A 564 -6.40 -1.03 27.90
N ALA A 565 -6.01 -0.66 29.12
CA ALA A 565 -6.13 0.71 29.61
C ALA A 565 -5.26 1.71 28.83
N ILE A 566 -4.05 1.31 28.39
CA ILE A 566 -3.11 2.19 27.69
C ILE A 566 -3.27 2.12 26.17
N PHE A 567 -3.41 0.93 25.62
CA PHE A 567 -3.38 0.70 24.18
C PHE A 567 -4.77 0.44 23.59
N GLY A 568 -5.80 0.28 24.41
CA GLY A 568 -7.18 0.04 23.99
C GLY A 568 -7.45 -1.39 23.50
N ASP A 569 -6.46 -2.29 23.65
CA ASP A 569 -6.53 -3.66 23.19
C ASP A 569 -5.74 -4.56 24.17
N GLU A 570 -6.37 -5.64 24.64
CA GLU A 570 -5.72 -6.66 25.48
C GLU A 570 -4.67 -7.47 24.70
N ASP A 571 -4.88 -7.65 23.39
CA ASP A 571 -3.98 -8.37 22.50
C ASP A 571 -2.75 -7.52 22.11
N ALA A 572 -2.66 -6.29 22.61
CA ALA A 572 -1.44 -5.48 22.63
C ALA A 572 -0.48 -5.91 23.76
N MET A 573 -0.49 -7.20 24.14
CA MET A 573 0.45 -7.80 25.08
C MET A 573 1.26 -8.92 24.41
N ILE A 574 2.58 -8.81 24.44
CA ILE A 574 3.52 -9.86 24.02
C ILE A 574 3.93 -10.63 25.27
N ARG A 575 3.54 -11.90 25.39
CA ARG A 575 3.92 -12.76 26.52
C ARG A 575 5.03 -13.72 26.12
N LEU A 576 6.09 -13.77 26.92
CA LEU A 576 7.20 -14.70 26.77
C LEU A 576 7.44 -15.42 28.09
N ASP A 577 7.45 -16.75 28.06
CA ASP A 577 7.76 -17.58 29.22
C ASP A 577 9.28 -17.74 29.34
N MET A 578 9.85 -17.24 30.44
CA MET A 578 11.30 -17.27 30.66
C MET A 578 11.82 -18.67 30.98
N SER A 579 10.95 -19.64 31.28
CA SER A 579 11.31 -21.05 31.37
C SER A 579 11.77 -21.63 30.02
N GLU A 580 11.36 -21.06 28.87
CA GLU A 580 11.89 -21.44 27.56
C GLU A 580 13.33 -20.94 27.31
N TYR A 581 13.77 -19.98 28.12
CA TYR A 581 15.04 -19.25 27.97
C TYR A 581 16.06 -19.59 29.07
N MET A 582 15.93 -20.78 29.67
CA MET A 582 16.84 -21.28 30.71
C MET A 582 18.27 -21.55 30.21
N GLU A 583 18.43 -21.87 28.92
CA GLU A 583 19.71 -22.26 28.34
C GLU A 583 20.30 -21.17 27.45
N LYS A 584 21.63 -21.03 27.45
CA LYS A 584 22.32 -19.99 26.68
C LYS A 584 21.97 -19.97 25.19
N HIS A 585 21.76 -21.14 24.57
CA HIS A 585 21.48 -21.25 23.14
C HIS A 585 20.02 -20.91 22.80
N THR A 586 19.10 -20.90 23.75
CA THR A 586 17.71 -20.52 23.50
C THR A 586 17.52 -19.02 23.56
N VAL A 587 18.41 -18.30 24.26
CA VAL A 587 18.44 -16.82 24.31
C VAL A 587 18.58 -16.18 22.93
N SER A 588 19.32 -16.82 22.00
CA SER A 588 19.43 -16.29 20.63
C SER A 588 18.10 -16.32 19.88
N ARG A 589 17.10 -17.10 20.32
CA ARG A 589 15.75 -17.06 19.75
C ARG A 589 15.00 -15.76 20.09
N LEU A 590 15.33 -15.05 21.17
CA LEU A 590 14.72 -13.75 21.51
C LEU A 590 15.09 -12.66 20.51
N VAL A 591 16.36 -12.60 20.13
CA VAL A 591 16.96 -11.48 19.36
C VAL A 591 17.24 -11.88 17.90
N GLY A 592 17.33 -13.17 17.61
CA GLY A 592 17.73 -13.73 16.33
C GLY A 592 19.14 -14.32 16.42
N ALA A 593 19.37 -15.43 15.72
CA ALA A 593 20.70 -16.03 15.68
C ALA A 593 21.68 -15.10 14.92
N PRO A 594 22.98 -15.06 15.27
CA PRO A 594 23.96 -14.30 14.52
C PRO A 594 24.29 -14.98 13.16
N PRO A 595 24.89 -14.25 12.21
CA PRO A 595 25.26 -14.80 10.90
C PRO A 595 26.10 -16.09 11.03
N GLY A 596 25.68 -17.15 10.33
CA GLY A 596 26.37 -18.45 10.32
C GLY A 596 25.82 -19.50 11.28
N TYR A 597 24.76 -19.20 12.04
CA TYR A 597 24.06 -20.16 12.90
C TYR A 597 22.69 -20.55 12.33
N ILE A 598 22.22 -21.77 12.66
CA ILE A 598 20.88 -22.26 12.28
C ILE A 598 19.82 -21.32 12.87
N GLY A 599 18.88 -20.85 12.05
CA GLY A 599 17.87 -19.88 12.45
C GLY A 599 18.27 -18.41 12.21
N TYR A 600 19.39 -18.12 11.53
CA TYR A 600 19.74 -16.74 11.12
C TYR A 600 18.67 -16.10 10.22
N GLU A 601 17.98 -16.90 9.41
CA GLU A 601 16.88 -16.40 8.57
C GLU A 601 15.59 -16.15 9.37
N GLU A 602 15.43 -16.78 10.53
CA GLU A 602 14.32 -16.55 11.45
C GLU A 602 14.64 -15.33 12.33
N GLY A 603 13.84 -14.26 12.23
CA GLY A 603 14.01 -13.09 13.10
C GLY A 603 13.78 -13.45 14.57
N GLY A 604 14.28 -12.62 15.50
CA GLY A 604 14.09 -12.87 16.93
C GLY A 604 12.62 -12.77 17.34
N GLN A 605 12.18 -13.65 18.24
CA GLN A 605 10.79 -13.66 18.71
C GLN A 605 10.38 -12.33 19.36
N LEU A 606 11.25 -11.75 20.19
CA LEU A 606 10.99 -10.48 20.86
C LEU A 606 11.15 -9.31 19.87
N THR A 607 12.26 -9.30 19.11
CA THR A 607 12.56 -8.20 18.18
C THR A 607 11.55 -8.10 17.04
N GLU A 608 11.11 -9.21 16.45
CA GLU A 608 10.06 -9.22 15.42
C GLU A 608 8.70 -8.82 15.97
N ALA A 609 8.32 -9.35 17.15
CA ALA A 609 7.02 -9.05 17.74
C ALA A 609 6.89 -7.56 18.10
N VAL A 610 7.94 -6.97 18.68
CA VAL A 610 7.98 -5.53 19.00
C VAL A 610 8.10 -4.69 17.74
N ARG A 611 8.83 -5.12 16.71
CA ARG A 611 8.85 -4.40 15.42
C ARG A 611 7.46 -4.31 14.80
N ARG A 612 6.66 -5.40 14.88
CA ARG A 612 5.29 -5.42 14.37
C ARG A 612 4.30 -4.65 15.23
N LYS A 613 4.49 -4.68 16.56
CA LYS A 613 3.65 -3.97 17.54
C LYS A 613 4.53 -3.19 18.54
N PRO A 614 5.02 -1.99 18.17
CA PRO A 614 5.92 -1.21 19.04
C PRO A 614 5.23 -0.59 20.26
N TYR A 615 3.90 -0.55 20.26
CA TYR A 615 3.05 -0.08 21.36
C TYR A 615 2.38 -1.30 22.00
N CYS A 616 3.11 -1.92 22.92
CA CYS A 616 2.63 -3.13 23.60
C CYS A 616 3.15 -3.22 25.03
N VAL A 617 2.49 -4.08 25.80
CA VAL A 617 3.00 -4.59 27.07
C VAL A 617 3.83 -5.84 26.79
N ILE A 618 5.10 -5.85 27.15
CA ILE A 618 5.96 -7.03 27.09
C ILE A 618 5.92 -7.69 28.45
N LEU A 619 5.33 -8.87 28.54
CA LEU A 619 5.26 -9.68 29.75
C LEU A 619 6.30 -10.81 29.70
N LEU A 620 7.33 -10.70 30.53
CA LEU A 620 8.36 -11.71 30.74
C LEU A 620 8.00 -12.51 31.99
N ASP A 621 7.39 -13.68 31.80
CA ASP A 621 6.86 -14.50 32.90
C ASP A 621 7.97 -15.36 33.53
N GLU A 622 7.99 -15.47 34.85
CA GLU A 622 8.97 -16.28 35.62
C GLU A 622 10.44 -15.92 35.34
N ILE A 623 10.77 -14.62 35.39
CA ILE A 623 12.10 -14.10 35.04
C ILE A 623 13.26 -14.75 35.82
N GLU A 624 13.01 -15.28 37.02
CA GLU A 624 14.01 -16.01 37.80
C GLU A 624 14.49 -17.32 37.15
N LYS A 625 13.77 -17.84 36.16
CA LYS A 625 14.14 -19.04 35.40
C LYS A 625 15.06 -18.73 34.22
N ALA A 626 15.10 -17.47 33.77
CA ALA A 626 15.87 -17.07 32.60
C ALA A 626 17.38 -17.30 32.79
N HIS A 627 18.07 -17.59 31.69
CA HIS A 627 19.53 -17.55 31.66
C HIS A 627 20.05 -16.11 31.88
N SER A 628 21.23 -15.99 32.50
CA SER A 628 21.87 -14.69 32.80
C SER A 628 22.03 -13.75 31.59
N GLU A 629 22.22 -14.29 30.38
CA GLU A 629 22.32 -13.50 29.13
C GLU A 629 21.02 -12.78 28.75
N VAL A 630 19.86 -13.27 29.18
CA VAL A 630 18.58 -12.57 28.96
C VAL A 630 18.61 -11.21 29.65
N PHE A 631 19.15 -11.15 30.87
CA PHE A 631 19.26 -9.90 31.63
C PHE A 631 20.15 -8.87 30.94
N ASN A 632 21.24 -9.29 30.28
CA ASN A 632 22.10 -8.38 29.52
C ASN A 632 21.34 -7.72 28.36
N ILE A 633 20.53 -8.50 27.64
CA ILE A 633 19.67 -8.00 26.56
C ILE A 633 18.61 -7.04 27.13
N LEU A 634 18.00 -7.40 28.26
CA LEU A 634 17.00 -6.55 28.90
C LEU A 634 17.59 -5.24 29.41
N LEU A 635 18.80 -5.23 29.96
CA LEU A 635 19.46 -4.00 30.38
C LEU A 635 19.62 -3.02 29.21
N GLN A 636 20.06 -3.49 28.05
CA GLN A 636 20.14 -2.67 26.85
C GLN A 636 18.78 -2.07 26.48
N VAL A 637 17.72 -2.88 26.53
CA VAL A 637 16.35 -2.42 26.26
C VAL A 637 15.87 -1.40 27.31
N LEU A 638 16.16 -1.62 28.59
CA LEU A 638 15.74 -0.75 29.68
C LEU A 638 16.47 0.60 29.70
N GLU A 639 17.73 0.63 29.25
CA GLU A 639 18.57 1.83 29.22
C GLU A 639 18.40 2.65 27.94
N ASP A 640 18.51 1.99 26.78
CA ASP A 640 18.55 2.65 25.46
C ASP A 640 17.21 2.57 24.72
N GLY A 641 16.26 1.77 25.21
CA GLY A 641 14.95 1.58 24.56
C GLY A 641 15.07 1.04 23.15
N ARG A 642 16.19 0.40 22.81
CA ARG A 642 16.49 -0.10 21.48
C ARG A 642 17.24 -1.41 21.58
N LEU A 643 16.98 -2.31 20.66
CA LEU A 643 17.69 -3.57 20.55
C LEU A 643 18.00 -3.85 19.08
N THR A 644 19.25 -4.20 18.78
CA THR A 644 19.65 -4.60 17.45
C THR A 644 19.52 -6.12 17.32
N ASP A 645 18.78 -6.57 16.31
CA ASP A 645 18.56 -7.99 16.05
C ASP A 645 19.79 -8.66 15.41
N GLY A 646 19.75 -9.99 15.28
CA GLY A 646 20.84 -10.76 14.64
C GLY A 646 21.12 -10.38 13.18
N LYS A 647 20.20 -9.69 12.50
CA LYS A 647 20.32 -9.20 11.12
C LYS A 647 20.80 -7.74 11.04
N GLY A 648 21.10 -7.11 12.18
CA GLY A 648 21.56 -5.72 12.24
C GLY A 648 20.43 -4.68 12.21
N ARG A 649 19.15 -5.09 12.29
CA ARG A 649 18.01 -4.17 12.33
C ARG A 649 17.81 -3.67 13.75
N THR A 650 17.62 -2.37 13.92
CA THR A 650 17.37 -1.79 15.24
C THR A 650 15.87 -1.69 15.49
N VAL A 651 15.41 -2.32 16.57
CA VAL A 651 14.01 -2.34 17.02
C VAL A 651 13.83 -1.37 18.17
N ASP A 652 12.72 -0.61 18.14
CA ASP A 652 12.40 0.43 19.10
C ASP A 652 11.45 -0.08 20.20
N PHE A 653 11.90 -0.01 21.44
CA PHE A 653 11.19 -0.38 22.66
C PHE A 653 10.74 0.85 23.47
N ARG A 654 11.01 2.08 23.01
CA ARG A 654 10.67 3.31 23.74
C ARG A 654 9.18 3.43 24.05
N ASN A 655 8.31 2.85 23.22
CA ASN A 655 6.85 2.91 23.39
C ASN A 655 6.26 1.67 24.10
N THR A 656 7.10 0.75 24.54
CA THR A 656 6.69 -0.48 25.24
C THR A 656 6.59 -0.27 26.74
N VAL A 657 5.77 -1.09 27.39
CA VAL A 657 5.78 -1.27 28.85
C VAL A 657 6.33 -2.66 29.15
N ILE A 658 7.42 -2.75 29.87
CA ILE A 658 8.08 -4.02 30.19
C ILE A 658 7.67 -4.46 31.59
N ILE A 659 7.07 -5.64 31.68
CA ILE A 659 6.63 -6.25 32.93
C ILE A 659 7.33 -7.59 33.05
N MET A 660 8.02 -7.79 34.16
CA MET A 660 8.64 -9.06 34.52
C MET A 660 7.87 -9.63 35.70
N THR A 661 7.45 -10.88 35.66
CA THR A 661 6.86 -11.53 36.83
C THR A 661 7.90 -12.40 37.49
N SER A 662 7.86 -12.49 38.82
CA SER A 662 8.71 -13.42 39.55
C SER A 662 8.01 -14.04 40.74
N ASN A 663 8.20 -15.34 40.95
CA ASN A 663 7.69 -16.08 42.09
C ASN A 663 8.70 -16.17 43.25
N VAL A 664 9.82 -15.43 43.15
CA VAL A 664 10.82 -15.31 44.23
C VAL A 664 10.15 -14.83 45.53
N GLY A 665 10.52 -15.44 46.67
CA GLY A 665 9.89 -15.19 47.97
C GLY A 665 8.63 -16.01 48.27
N ALA A 666 7.98 -16.60 47.27
CA ALA A 666 6.68 -17.26 47.46
C ALA A 666 6.71 -18.53 48.34
N GLN A 667 7.87 -19.21 48.43
CA GLN A 667 8.03 -20.41 49.26
C GLN A 667 8.00 -20.10 50.75
N HIS A 668 8.44 -18.90 51.14
CA HIS A 668 8.44 -18.45 52.52
C HIS A 668 7.05 -17.99 52.97
N LEU A 669 6.22 -17.48 52.04
CA LEU A 669 4.83 -17.11 52.29
C LEU A 669 3.96 -18.28 52.73
N ARG A 670 4.15 -19.46 52.11
CA ARG A 670 3.37 -20.67 52.44
C ARG A 670 3.72 -21.26 53.81
N LYS A 671 4.97 -21.10 54.27
CA LYS A 671 5.40 -21.60 55.58
C LYS A 671 4.82 -20.78 56.73
N ASP A 672 4.79 -19.45 56.58
CA ASP A 672 4.20 -18.55 57.58
C ASP A 672 2.66 -18.70 57.64
N ALA A 673 1.99 -18.96 56.50
CA ALA A 673 0.54 -19.21 56.45
C ALA A 673 0.11 -20.54 57.11
N GLN A 674 1.01 -21.53 57.23
CA GLN A 674 0.72 -22.81 57.90
C GLN A 674 0.91 -22.76 59.42
N THR A 675 1.46 -21.69 60.01
CA THR A 675 1.83 -21.66 61.43
C THR A 675 0.92 -20.86 62.36
N LEU A 676 -0.13 -20.19 61.88
CA LEU A 676 -1.04 -19.43 62.75
C LEU A 676 -2.50 -19.83 62.58
N GLY A 677 -2.99 -20.64 63.51
CA GLY A 677 -4.41 -20.76 63.79
C GLY A 677 -4.95 -19.48 64.45
N PHE A 678 -6.08 -19.00 63.94
CA PHE A 678 -7.04 -18.08 64.58
C PHE A 678 -6.46 -17.07 65.59
N LEU A 679 -5.93 -15.94 65.11
CA LEU A 679 -5.90 -14.69 65.87
C LEU A 679 -6.41 -13.55 64.96
N THR A 680 -7.48 -12.93 65.42
CA THR A 680 -8.21 -11.82 64.81
C THR A 680 -7.59 -10.48 65.23
N GLY A 681 -7.16 -9.66 64.26
CA GLY A 681 -6.86 -8.24 64.45
C GLY A 681 -6.36 -7.58 63.16
N GLU A 682 -7.09 -6.58 62.64
CA GLU A 682 -6.74 -5.82 61.42
C GLU A 682 -5.39 -5.06 61.51
N GLU A 683 -4.84 -4.87 62.72
CA GLU A 683 -3.52 -4.27 62.94
C GLU A 683 -2.36 -5.25 62.68
N ASP A 684 -2.55 -6.55 62.88
CA ASP A 684 -1.51 -7.58 62.64
C ASP A 684 -1.27 -7.80 61.12
N ASP A 685 -2.26 -7.55 60.27
CA ASP A 685 -2.17 -7.77 58.83
C ASP A 685 -1.22 -6.77 58.14
N LYS A 686 -1.15 -5.52 58.61
CA LYS A 686 -0.23 -4.51 58.05
C LYS A 686 1.22 -4.78 58.42
N ASP A 687 1.48 -5.16 59.66
CA ASP A 687 2.82 -5.50 60.13
C ASP A 687 3.32 -6.83 59.53
N ASN A 688 2.42 -7.80 59.36
CA ASN A 688 2.71 -9.03 58.62
C ASN A 688 3.01 -8.77 57.14
N PHE A 689 2.23 -7.92 56.47
CA PHE A 689 2.49 -7.53 55.09
C PHE A 689 3.82 -6.80 54.92
N LYS A 690 4.17 -5.91 55.87
CA LYS A 690 5.45 -5.18 55.84
C LYS A 690 6.64 -6.13 56.00
N ARG A 691 6.60 -7.04 56.98
CA ARG A 691 7.64 -8.06 57.17
C ARG A 691 7.77 -8.99 55.97
N MET A 692 6.64 -9.36 55.38
CA MET A 692 6.57 -10.15 54.16
C MET A 692 7.27 -9.44 52.99
N LYS A 693 6.94 -8.16 52.76
CA LYS A 693 7.54 -7.33 51.71
C LYS A 693 9.05 -7.19 51.89
N ASP A 694 9.52 -6.93 53.12
CA ASP A 694 10.95 -6.76 53.40
C ASP A 694 11.73 -8.05 53.09
N ARG A 695 11.18 -9.23 53.44
CA ARG A 695 11.79 -10.53 53.11
C ARG A 695 11.83 -10.80 51.61
N ILE A 696 10.73 -10.54 50.90
CA ILE A 696 10.69 -10.69 49.43
C ILE A 696 11.74 -9.77 48.78
N MET A 697 11.85 -8.53 49.24
CA MET A 697 12.84 -7.57 48.73
C MET A 697 14.28 -8.01 49.01
N GLU A 698 14.55 -8.68 50.13
CA GLU A 698 15.86 -9.26 50.41
C GLU A 698 16.20 -10.40 49.44
N GLU A 699 15.24 -11.28 49.15
CA GLU A 699 15.43 -12.34 48.16
C GLU A 699 15.63 -11.80 46.75
N VAL A 700 14.84 -10.81 46.33
CA VAL A 700 15.01 -10.14 45.03
C VAL A 700 16.43 -9.60 44.88
N LYS A 701 16.97 -8.92 45.90
CA LYS A 701 18.35 -8.41 45.89
C LYS A 701 19.41 -9.50 45.86
N ARG A 702 19.10 -10.72 46.30
CA ARG A 702 20.01 -11.88 46.23
C ARG A 702 19.94 -12.55 44.86
N THR A 703 18.75 -12.63 44.26
CA THR A 703 18.51 -13.32 43.00
C THR A 703 18.91 -12.47 41.79
N PHE A 704 18.59 -11.18 41.80
CA PHE A 704 18.86 -10.26 40.70
C PHE A 704 20.09 -9.40 41.01
N ARG A 705 20.91 -9.13 39.98
CA ARG A 705 22.09 -8.27 40.13
C ARG A 705 21.65 -6.82 40.37
N PRO A 706 22.37 -6.01 41.17
CA PRO A 706 21.97 -4.62 41.45
C PRO A 706 21.88 -3.68 40.23
N GLU A 707 22.52 -4.07 39.12
CA GLU A 707 22.44 -3.36 37.83
C GLU A 707 21.05 -3.48 37.19
N PHE A 708 20.28 -4.50 37.59
CA PHE A 708 18.92 -4.82 37.17
C PHE A 708 17.93 -4.46 38.28
#